data_AF-A0A7G8FP54-F1
#
_entry.id   AF-A0A7G8FP54-F1
#
_cell.length_a   1.000
_cell.length_b   1.000
_cell.length_c   1.000
_cell.angle_alpha   90.00
_cell.angle_beta   90.00
_cell.angle_gamma   90.00
#
_symmetry.space_group_name_H-M   'P 1'
#
loop_
_entity.id
_entity.type
_entity.pdbx_description
1 polymer ?
#
loop_
_entity_poly.entity_id
_entity_poly.type
_entity_poly.pdbx_seq_one_letter_code
_entity_poly.pdbx_strand_id
1 'polypeptide(L)'
;MKPIATVFYGVEQSHGCENDQDMLLYLGDNTGNLLFRYALQKRIVDFSGYELVTLPAGLDLFSRLDVETCRKVLSSALVIYPVANLLRSREQYEAIGQIQNETRFLTQLCDLFSCPILVMGLGFQGRLESQGKRLPELHPAQIELVHRLLEHSGFITVRGQHTRALLRQTPSLRHALIESLGCPSLMISSDHQHGAMVAGLAAERQRKVGLERIALGLPSNKLGDAVLMKHLAQLAKDPRVHVVLQDLTDLEACRQLGLPEERLHMFCDLDAWVAFLRGCDLCISARIHGSQVAMLAMTPFLLIATDSRIEELAQQMALPCIRSDEPELAPLLADPLRAQRRALEFDGEAYDRNRQQLARATVRLLEFSGLPPHPDLLALAGQAGEVTEPPQTVASPLARIDVRDYLERHPEDPFLSTQNPLGIAFHAVTTGLKWQAFPEDQPLQERPVVDEPVQGHLDAVLRISDRHLVLVGWCSDLADSASLSLAEPNGPAMSLPLGPVRIRRPDVQEALEWCSGRRPDFGFFRIVERSVDATPLQLTIGAEVFSLEELDLREEGYQVVAERLLDSCQWFHTPVTRIDGLMERDLGEAFRVLWQRRRAAPAGDPDVQLQSLQQLQPDQTVLLVCLNSTVMARLQLDRLRRYPSVQSGGVRLVVAVQDGVSCCYSGCLLFDLLSDLLASLPSALLLSKGPEIRWSQMVRQVRRWSAAERFAFLGPGVLTSSSDWLAEMSAGLSELPPGLFDGGRPPLQTALGQPVDRMDAYLLLGSEASDVASTNVCEISSAPLVTLASGYETPSLPSQSRPYWQQAVEAFLGG
;
A
#
# COMPACT_ATOMS: atom_id res chain seq x y z
N MET A 1 -10.88 -20.40 16.58
CA MET A 1 -12.01 -19.99 15.72
C MET A 1 -11.39 -19.40 14.45
N LYS A 2 -11.87 -19.74 13.25
CA LYS A 2 -11.26 -19.22 12.01
C LYS A 2 -11.51 -17.70 11.88
N PRO A 3 -10.56 -16.91 11.35
CA PRO A 3 -10.80 -15.52 11.02
C PRO A 3 -11.95 -15.38 10.00
N ILE A 4 -12.79 -14.36 10.16
CA ILE A 4 -13.86 -14.08 9.19
C ILE A 4 -13.26 -13.38 7.97
N ALA A 5 -13.58 -13.85 6.78
CA ALA A 5 -13.39 -13.08 5.55
C ALA A 5 -14.76 -12.76 4.94
N THR A 6 -15.06 -11.47 4.80
CA THR A 6 -16.28 -11.02 4.13
C THR A 6 -16.00 -10.78 2.67
N VAL A 7 -16.79 -11.41 1.81
CA VAL A 7 -16.71 -11.23 0.37
C VAL A 7 -18.02 -10.65 -0.15
N PHE A 8 -17.95 -9.43 -0.66
CA PHE A 8 -19.05 -8.82 -1.37
C PHE A 8 -19.16 -9.44 -2.76
N TYR A 9 -20.39 -9.59 -3.24
CA TYR A 9 -20.68 -10.23 -4.52
C TYR A 9 -20.08 -11.64 -4.64
N GLY A 10 -20.54 -12.55 -3.78
CA GLY A 10 -20.18 -13.97 -3.85
C GLY A 10 -20.32 -14.56 -5.26
N VAL A 11 -19.55 -15.62 -5.57
CA VAL A 11 -19.77 -16.40 -6.80
C VAL A 11 -20.70 -17.59 -6.60
N GLU A 12 -20.91 -18.01 -5.36
CA GLU A 12 -21.85 -19.08 -5.02
C GLU A 12 -23.24 -18.49 -4.82
N GLN A 13 -24.24 -19.09 -5.47
CA GLN A 13 -25.64 -18.68 -5.35
C GLN A 13 -26.07 -18.74 -3.90
N SER A 14 -26.31 -17.58 -3.29
CA SER A 14 -26.93 -17.50 -1.96
C SER A 14 -28.43 -17.77 -2.07
N HIS A 15 -29.02 -18.38 -1.04
CA HIS A 15 -30.46 -18.55 -0.91
C HIS A 15 -31.22 -17.24 -1.21
N GLY A 16 -32.25 -17.31 -2.06
CA GLY A 16 -33.12 -16.17 -2.40
C GLY A 16 -33.07 -15.67 -3.85
N CYS A 17 -32.28 -16.29 -4.73
CA CYS A 17 -32.41 -16.08 -6.18
C CYS A 17 -33.37 -17.14 -6.75
N GLU A 18 -34.60 -16.75 -7.09
CA GLU A 18 -35.63 -17.68 -7.57
C GLU A 18 -35.80 -17.65 -9.10
N ASN A 19 -35.32 -16.58 -9.75
CA ASN A 19 -35.45 -16.39 -11.20
C ASN A 19 -34.22 -15.74 -11.86
N ASP A 20 -34.20 -15.69 -13.19
CA ASP A 20 -33.10 -15.14 -14.00
C ASP A 20 -32.86 -13.64 -13.78
N GLN A 21 -33.89 -12.87 -13.39
CA GLN A 21 -33.73 -11.45 -13.05
C GLN A 21 -33.03 -11.29 -11.70
N ASP A 22 -33.36 -12.11 -10.71
CA ASP A 22 -32.68 -12.12 -9.41
C ASP A 22 -31.20 -12.49 -9.59
N MET A 23 -30.91 -13.46 -10.46
CA MET A 23 -29.54 -13.85 -10.81
C MET A 23 -28.79 -12.73 -11.54
N LEU A 24 -29.44 -11.97 -12.42
CA LEU A 24 -28.80 -10.85 -13.10
C LEU A 24 -28.50 -9.69 -12.13
N LEU A 25 -29.44 -9.38 -11.23
CA LEU A 25 -29.26 -8.41 -10.15
C LEU A 25 -28.11 -8.84 -9.23
N TYR A 26 -28.04 -10.14 -8.88
CA TYR A 26 -26.94 -10.71 -8.10
C TYR A 26 -25.58 -10.54 -8.80
N LEU A 27 -25.55 -10.68 -10.13
CA LEU A 27 -24.37 -10.45 -10.95
C LEU A 27 -24.03 -8.97 -11.15
N GLY A 28 -24.79 -8.04 -10.55
CA GLY A 28 -24.61 -6.59 -10.69
C GLY A 28 -24.96 -6.12 -12.10
N ASP A 29 -26.07 -6.64 -12.63
CA ASP A 29 -26.63 -6.36 -13.95
C ASP A 29 -25.68 -6.66 -15.13
N ASN A 30 -24.61 -7.43 -14.89
CA ASN A 30 -23.65 -7.81 -15.92
C ASN A 30 -23.02 -9.17 -15.62
N THR A 31 -23.34 -10.19 -16.42
CA THR A 31 -22.81 -11.55 -16.23
C THR A 31 -21.28 -11.62 -16.33
N GLY A 32 -20.65 -10.70 -17.07
CA GLY A 32 -19.20 -10.60 -17.15
C GLY A 32 -18.53 -10.30 -15.79
N ASN A 33 -19.26 -9.73 -14.82
CA ASN A 33 -18.72 -9.48 -13.49
C ASN A 33 -18.34 -10.77 -12.75
N LEU A 34 -18.96 -11.89 -13.12
CA LEU A 34 -18.65 -13.20 -12.56
C LEU A 34 -17.16 -13.55 -12.67
N LEU A 35 -16.49 -13.15 -13.76
CA LEU A 35 -15.12 -13.56 -14.03
C LEU A 35 -14.12 -12.99 -13.02
N PHE A 36 -14.15 -11.69 -12.73
CA PHE A 36 -13.22 -11.12 -11.76
C PHE A 36 -13.60 -11.48 -10.32
N ARG A 37 -14.89 -11.69 -10.03
CA ARG A 37 -15.35 -12.22 -8.74
C ARG A 37 -14.82 -13.63 -8.51
N TYR A 38 -14.96 -14.51 -9.52
CA TYR A 38 -14.47 -15.88 -9.48
C TYR A 38 -12.97 -15.92 -9.31
N ALA A 39 -12.22 -15.12 -10.07
CA ALA A 39 -10.77 -15.06 -9.94
C ALA A 39 -10.34 -14.68 -8.51
N LEU A 40 -10.94 -13.63 -7.93
CA LEU A 40 -10.61 -13.21 -6.58
C LEU A 40 -10.93 -14.29 -5.54
N GLN A 41 -12.09 -14.93 -5.68
CA GLN A 41 -12.63 -15.87 -4.68
C GLN A 41 -12.06 -17.28 -4.77
N LYS A 42 -11.66 -17.72 -5.97
CA LYS A 42 -11.32 -19.13 -6.23
C LYS A 42 -9.91 -19.33 -6.77
N ARG A 43 -9.18 -18.26 -7.12
CA ARG A 43 -7.90 -18.36 -7.83
C ARG A 43 -6.79 -17.42 -7.35
N ILE A 44 -7.10 -16.34 -6.65
CA ILE A 44 -6.12 -15.32 -6.25
C ILE A 44 -5.84 -15.37 -4.74
N VAL A 45 -6.88 -15.35 -3.91
CA VAL A 45 -6.75 -15.40 -2.45
C VAL A 45 -7.08 -16.81 -1.95
N ASP A 46 -6.25 -17.35 -1.06
CA ASP A 46 -6.58 -18.60 -0.36
C ASP A 46 -7.50 -18.33 0.84
N PHE A 47 -8.70 -18.92 0.80
CA PHE A 47 -9.67 -18.81 1.88
C PHE A 47 -9.72 -20.04 2.79
N SER A 48 -8.87 -21.04 2.58
CA SER A 48 -8.85 -22.29 3.36
C SER A 48 -8.77 -22.06 4.88
N GLY A 49 -8.04 -21.01 5.28
CA GLY A 49 -7.88 -20.56 6.66
C GLY A 49 -9.02 -19.71 7.24
N TYR A 50 -10.02 -19.31 6.45
CA TYR A 50 -11.07 -18.38 6.87
C TYR A 50 -12.44 -19.05 7.04
N GLU A 51 -13.30 -18.43 7.84
CA GLU A 51 -14.76 -18.58 7.75
C GLU A 51 -15.28 -17.52 6.77
N LEU A 52 -15.87 -17.96 5.66
CA LEU A 52 -16.35 -17.08 4.60
C LEU A 52 -17.76 -16.57 4.91
N VAL A 53 -17.94 -15.25 4.85
CA VAL A 53 -19.25 -14.60 4.85
C VAL A 53 -19.44 -13.94 3.49
N THR A 54 -20.30 -14.52 2.66
CA THR A 54 -20.61 -13.99 1.33
C THR A 54 -21.83 -13.08 1.42
N LEU A 55 -21.69 -11.85 0.94
CA LEU A 55 -22.78 -10.88 0.86
C LEU A 55 -23.21 -10.66 -0.60
N PRO A 56 -24.52 -10.48 -0.85
CA PRO A 56 -25.03 -10.12 -2.17
C PRO A 56 -24.64 -8.69 -2.59
N ALA A 57 -25.01 -8.33 -3.83
CA ALA A 57 -24.75 -7.04 -4.45
C ALA A 57 -25.53 -5.88 -3.80
N GLY A 58 -24.84 -4.82 -3.36
CA GLY A 58 -25.45 -3.50 -3.12
C GLY A 58 -26.13 -3.25 -1.76
N LEU A 59 -26.50 -1.98 -1.55
CA LEU A 59 -26.97 -1.35 -0.29
C LEU A 59 -28.26 -1.95 0.31
N ASP A 60 -29.13 -2.56 -0.49
CA ASP A 60 -30.50 -2.92 -0.07
C ASP A 60 -30.59 -4.17 0.83
N LEU A 61 -29.46 -4.85 1.02
CA LEU A 61 -29.41 -6.11 1.76
C LEU A 61 -28.95 -5.96 3.19
N PHE A 62 -28.37 -4.81 3.58
CA PHE A 62 -27.95 -4.62 4.95
C PHE A 62 -29.13 -4.68 5.90
N SER A 63 -30.23 -3.97 5.66
CA SER A 63 -31.40 -3.96 6.56
C SER A 63 -32.04 -5.35 6.79
N ARG A 64 -31.76 -6.33 5.92
CA ARG A 64 -32.30 -7.70 6.00
C ARG A 64 -31.35 -8.71 6.65
N LEU A 65 -30.09 -8.34 6.90
CA LEU A 65 -29.15 -9.23 7.58
C LEU A 65 -29.55 -9.43 9.03
N ASP A 66 -29.44 -10.66 9.51
CA ASP A 66 -29.60 -10.97 10.92
C ASP A 66 -28.43 -10.43 11.75
N VAL A 67 -28.67 -10.31 13.07
CA VAL A 67 -27.70 -9.72 14.02
C VAL A 67 -26.39 -10.50 14.08
N GLU A 68 -26.42 -11.84 13.94
CA GLU A 68 -25.23 -12.66 13.98
C GLU A 68 -24.36 -12.41 12.75
N THR A 69 -24.96 -12.42 11.55
CA THR A 69 -24.26 -12.10 10.30
C THR A 69 -23.67 -10.69 10.34
N CYS A 70 -24.40 -9.68 10.83
CA CYS A 70 -23.86 -8.33 11.00
C CYS A 70 -22.61 -8.29 11.89
N ARG A 71 -22.64 -9.01 13.01
CA ARG A 71 -21.48 -9.08 13.91
C ARG A 71 -20.30 -9.79 13.27
N LYS A 72 -20.53 -10.89 12.54
CA LYS A 72 -19.49 -11.57 11.76
C LYS A 72 -18.84 -10.63 10.75
N VAL A 73 -19.66 -9.92 9.97
CA VAL A 73 -19.18 -8.92 9.00
C VAL A 73 -18.33 -7.87 9.69
N LEU A 74 -18.82 -7.22 10.75
CA LEU A 74 -18.07 -6.22 11.51
C LEU A 74 -16.76 -6.77 12.12
N SER A 75 -16.68 -8.07 12.39
CA SER A 75 -15.48 -8.75 12.90
C SER A 75 -14.51 -9.27 11.82
N SER A 76 -14.69 -8.86 10.57
CA SER A 76 -13.86 -9.33 9.44
C SER A 76 -12.38 -9.07 9.65
N ALA A 77 -11.56 -10.09 9.36
CA ALA A 77 -10.11 -10.01 9.24
C ALA A 77 -9.66 -9.73 7.79
N LEU A 78 -10.57 -9.86 6.82
CA LEU A 78 -10.37 -9.50 5.42
C LEU A 78 -11.72 -9.12 4.81
N VAL A 79 -11.73 -8.06 4.01
CA VAL A 79 -12.86 -7.70 3.17
C VAL A 79 -12.44 -7.71 1.70
N ILE A 80 -13.16 -8.44 0.86
CA ILE A 80 -13.01 -8.35 -0.60
C ILE A 80 -14.21 -7.60 -1.17
N TYR A 81 -13.92 -6.50 -1.89
CA TYR A 81 -14.92 -5.75 -2.63
C TYR A 81 -14.59 -5.77 -4.13
N PRO A 82 -15.21 -6.66 -4.92
CA PRO A 82 -14.89 -6.83 -6.33
C PRO A 82 -15.54 -5.72 -7.15
N VAL A 83 -14.76 -4.71 -7.50
CA VAL A 83 -15.19 -3.59 -8.34
C VAL A 83 -14.17 -3.28 -9.42
N ALA A 84 -14.65 -2.78 -10.56
CA ALA A 84 -13.83 -2.60 -11.76
C ALA A 84 -13.81 -1.15 -12.26
N ASN A 85 -14.99 -0.57 -12.52
CA ASN A 85 -15.08 0.62 -13.37
C ASN A 85 -15.63 1.82 -12.58
N LEU A 86 -15.04 2.18 -11.44
CA LEU A 86 -15.50 3.35 -10.68
C LEU A 86 -14.88 4.67 -11.15
N LEU A 87 -13.68 4.64 -11.72
CA LEU A 87 -12.99 5.88 -12.07
C LEU A 87 -13.57 6.50 -13.35
N ARG A 88 -13.93 7.78 -13.28
CA ARG A 88 -14.55 8.58 -14.36
C ARG A 88 -13.96 9.97 -14.38
N SER A 89 -14.04 10.66 -15.52
CA SER A 89 -13.73 12.09 -15.54
C SER A 89 -14.66 12.81 -14.57
N ARG A 90 -14.22 13.96 -14.02
CA ARG A 90 -15.03 14.78 -13.11
C ARG A 90 -16.46 14.98 -13.64
N GLU A 91 -16.58 15.41 -14.90
CA GLU A 91 -17.86 15.66 -15.57
C GLU A 91 -18.75 14.42 -15.62
N GLN A 92 -18.18 13.26 -16.00
CA GLN A 92 -18.93 12.00 -16.06
C GLN A 92 -19.32 11.50 -14.67
N TYR A 93 -18.45 11.68 -13.68
CA TYR A 93 -18.73 11.31 -12.30
C TYR A 93 -19.92 12.11 -11.76
N GLU A 94 -19.92 13.43 -11.96
CA GLU A 94 -21.01 14.33 -11.56
C GLU A 94 -22.33 14.03 -12.28
N ALA A 95 -22.27 13.48 -13.50
CA ALA A 95 -23.46 13.11 -14.28
C ALA A 95 -24.06 11.73 -13.92
N ILE A 96 -23.27 10.80 -13.36
CA ILE A 96 -23.70 9.40 -13.16
C ILE A 96 -23.90 9.11 -11.66
N GLY A 97 -25.14 9.28 -11.20
CA GLY A 97 -25.50 9.10 -9.78
C GLY A 97 -25.17 7.71 -9.22
N GLN A 98 -25.27 6.65 -10.02
CA GLN A 98 -24.91 5.29 -9.59
C GLN A 98 -23.43 5.16 -9.19
N ILE A 99 -22.52 5.77 -9.97
CA ILE A 99 -21.08 5.75 -9.67
C ILE A 99 -20.78 6.58 -8.42
N GLN A 100 -21.46 7.71 -8.23
CA GLN A 100 -21.33 8.53 -7.02
C GLN A 100 -21.77 7.77 -5.77
N ASN A 101 -22.90 7.05 -5.86
CA ASN A 101 -23.43 6.26 -4.76
C ASN A 101 -22.49 5.11 -4.40
N GLU A 102 -21.97 4.38 -5.40
CA GLU A 102 -21.04 3.28 -5.15
C GLU A 102 -19.68 3.77 -4.63
N THR A 103 -19.15 4.89 -5.14
CA THR A 103 -17.93 5.50 -4.61
C THR A 103 -18.13 5.94 -3.16
N ARG A 104 -19.20 6.66 -2.84
CA ARG A 104 -19.51 7.08 -1.46
C ARG A 104 -19.65 5.87 -0.55
N PHE A 105 -20.39 4.86 -0.99
CA PHE A 105 -20.63 3.65 -0.23
C PHE A 105 -19.32 2.92 0.08
N LEU A 106 -18.48 2.67 -0.92
CA LEU A 106 -17.21 1.97 -0.71
C LEU A 106 -16.25 2.78 0.17
N THR A 107 -16.22 4.10 0.04
CA THR A 107 -15.46 4.98 0.95
C THR A 107 -15.93 4.80 2.39
N GLN A 108 -17.24 4.89 2.64
CA GLN A 108 -17.82 4.73 3.98
C GLN A 108 -17.67 3.29 4.52
N LEU A 109 -17.69 2.30 3.64
CA LEU A 109 -17.45 0.90 3.98
C LEU A 109 -16.03 0.72 4.52
N CYS A 110 -15.04 1.45 3.98
CA CYS A 110 -13.67 1.40 4.47
C CYS A 110 -13.59 1.80 5.95
N ASP A 111 -14.29 2.88 6.31
CA ASP A 111 -14.33 3.42 7.68
C ASP A 111 -14.95 2.44 8.72
N LEU A 112 -15.62 1.37 8.28
CA LEU A 112 -16.17 0.34 9.18
C LEU A 112 -15.17 -0.73 9.62
N PHE A 113 -14.09 -0.89 8.87
CA PHE A 113 -13.14 -1.97 9.09
C PHE A 113 -11.79 -1.42 9.55
N SER A 114 -10.99 -2.27 10.16
CA SER A 114 -9.57 -1.97 10.44
C SER A 114 -8.65 -3.01 9.78
N CYS A 115 -9.24 -3.99 9.09
CA CYS A 115 -8.57 -5.06 8.38
C CYS A 115 -8.24 -4.63 6.93
N PRO A 116 -7.43 -5.43 6.19
CA PRO A 116 -7.24 -5.24 4.77
C PRO A 116 -8.57 -5.26 4.00
N ILE A 117 -8.69 -4.33 3.04
CA ILE A 117 -9.82 -4.24 2.10
C ILE A 117 -9.26 -4.37 0.69
N LEU A 118 -9.45 -5.54 0.10
CA LEU A 118 -8.89 -5.86 -1.19
C LEU A 118 -9.86 -5.46 -2.31
N VAL A 119 -9.46 -4.43 -3.05
CA VAL A 119 -10.05 -4.04 -4.34
C VAL A 119 -9.01 -4.28 -5.42
N MET A 120 -9.35 -5.13 -6.40
CA MET A 120 -8.41 -5.45 -7.48
C MET A 120 -8.86 -5.05 -8.87
N GLY A 121 -7.96 -4.37 -9.58
CA GLY A 121 -8.20 -3.89 -10.93
C GLY A 121 -9.19 -2.73 -10.95
N LEU A 122 -8.90 -1.64 -10.25
CA LEU A 122 -9.64 -0.39 -10.41
C LEU A 122 -9.33 0.22 -11.79
N GLY A 123 -10.33 0.71 -12.51
CA GLY A 123 -10.20 1.13 -13.91
C GLY A 123 -10.89 2.45 -14.18
N PHE A 124 -10.21 3.30 -14.95
CA PHE A 124 -10.77 4.52 -15.53
C PHE A 124 -11.49 4.19 -16.83
N GLN A 125 -12.76 4.57 -16.92
CA GLN A 125 -13.55 4.42 -18.14
C GLN A 125 -13.78 5.80 -18.78
N GLY A 126 -13.07 6.06 -19.87
CA GLY A 126 -13.20 7.28 -20.66
C GLY A 126 -13.33 6.98 -22.15
N ARG A 127 -13.38 8.04 -22.97
CA ARG A 127 -13.40 7.89 -24.43
C ARG A 127 -12.02 7.39 -24.89
N LEU A 128 -12.01 6.72 -26.03
CA LEU A 128 -10.78 6.44 -26.75
C LEU A 128 -10.10 7.76 -27.12
N GLU A 129 -8.89 8.00 -26.62
CA GLU A 129 -8.13 9.22 -26.92
C GLU A 129 -7.01 8.95 -27.92
N SER A 130 -6.72 9.95 -28.76
CA SER A 130 -5.52 10.00 -29.59
C SER A 130 -4.31 10.36 -28.72
N GLN A 131 -3.14 9.78 -28.98
CA GLN A 131 -1.90 10.08 -28.24
C GLN A 131 -1.65 11.59 -28.10
N GLY A 132 -1.28 12.05 -26.90
CA GLY A 132 -0.84 13.43 -26.65
C GLY A 132 -1.86 14.39 -26.02
N LYS A 133 -3.06 13.94 -25.62
CA LYS A 133 -4.00 14.75 -24.85
C LYS A 133 -3.66 14.78 -23.35
N ARG A 134 -4.03 15.89 -22.70
CA ARG A 134 -3.97 16.04 -21.24
C ARG A 134 -4.93 15.04 -20.62
N LEU A 135 -4.42 14.26 -19.68
CA LEU A 135 -5.23 13.29 -18.96
C LEU A 135 -6.35 14.00 -18.16
N PRO A 136 -7.53 13.39 -18.03
CA PRO A 136 -8.68 14.00 -17.39
C PRO A 136 -8.47 14.21 -15.89
N GLU A 137 -9.23 15.12 -15.28
CA GLU A 137 -9.24 15.28 -13.83
C GLU A 137 -10.26 14.36 -13.18
N LEU A 138 -9.88 13.75 -12.05
CA LEU A 138 -10.78 12.97 -11.20
C LEU A 138 -11.50 13.88 -10.20
N HIS A 139 -12.70 13.48 -9.81
CA HIS A 139 -13.44 14.16 -8.75
C HIS A 139 -12.79 13.87 -7.37
N PRO A 140 -12.74 14.84 -6.42
CA PRO A 140 -12.13 14.64 -5.10
C PRO A 140 -12.64 13.40 -4.34
N ALA A 141 -13.93 13.08 -4.44
CA ALA A 141 -14.51 11.88 -3.82
C ALA A 141 -13.89 10.57 -4.36
N GLN A 142 -13.52 10.52 -5.64
CA GLN A 142 -12.83 9.35 -6.21
C GLN A 142 -11.38 9.26 -5.70
N ILE A 143 -10.74 10.40 -5.46
CA ILE A 143 -9.40 10.46 -4.86
C ILE A 143 -9.44 10.01 -3.39
N GLU A 144 -10.44 10.45 -2.64
CA GLU A 144 -10.67 10.02 -1.26
C GLU A 144 -10.86 8.50 -1.15
N LEU A 145 -11.68 7.91 -2.02
CA LEU A 145 -11.82 6.45 -2.10
C LEU A 145 -10.46 5.76 -2.28
N VAL A 146 -9.61 6.26 -3.17
CA VAL A 146 -8.29 5.67 -3.41
C VAL A 146 -7.38 5.81 -2.19
N HIS A 147 -7.43 6.93 -1.46
CA HIS A 147 -6.71 7.08 -0.19
C HIS A 147 -7.18 6.07 0.85
N ARG A 148 -8.49 5.89 1.04
CA ARG A 148 -9.03 4.89 1.97
C ARG A 148 -8.57 3.48 1.63
N LEU A 149 -8.68 3.08 0.37
CA LEU A 149 -8.23 1.75 -0.05
C LEU A 149 -6.70 1.56 0.17
N LEU A 150 -5.89 2.61 0.00
CA LEU A 150 -4.46 2.59 0.33
C LEU A 150 -4.20 2.47 1.83
N GLU A 151 -5.00 3.10 2.69
CA GLU A 151 -4.89 2.97 4.15
C GLU A 151 -5.10 1.52 4.62
N HIS A 152 -6.01 0.78 3.97
CA HIS A 152 -6.31 -0.61 4.34
C HIS A 152 -5.33 -1.64 3.78
N SER A 153 -4.93 -1.49 2.52
CA SER A 153 -4.15 -2.52 1.83
C SER A 153 -2.69 -2.10 1.60
N GLY A 154 -2.34 -0.83 1.77
CA GLY A 154 -1.00 -0.29 1.47
C GLY A 154 -0.65 -0.25 -0.03
N PHE A 155 -1.51 -0.80 -0.89
CA PHE A 155 -1.38 -0.79 -2.34
C PHE A 155 -2.74 -0.65 -3.04
N ILE A 156 -2.69 -0.28 -4.32
CA ILE A 156 -3.84 -0.36 -5.24
C ILE A 156 -3.43 -1.06 -6.51
N THR A 157 -4.31 -1.90 -7.03
CA THR A 157 -4.12 -2.49 -8.37
C THR A 157 -5.10 -1.88 -9.35
N VAL A 158 -4.61 -1.59 -10.55
CA VAL A 158 -5.37 -0.95 -11.62
C VAL A 158 -5.33 -1.76 -12.91
N ARG A 159 -6.30 -1.49 -13.78
CA ARG A 159 -6.50 -2.19 -15.05
C ARG A 159 -5.35 -2.01 -16.05
N GLY A 160 -4.67 -0.87 -16.06
CA GLY A 160 -3.61 -0.61 -17.02
C GLY A 160 -2.76 0.61 -16.69
N GLN A 161 -1.81 0.93 -17.58
CA GLN A 161 -0.91 2.06 -17.41
C GLN A 161 -1.63 3.41 -17.49
N HIS A 162 -2.70 3.50 -18.29
CA HIS A 162 -3.48 4.72 -18.43
C HIS A 162 -4.14 5.10 -17.09
N THR A 163 -4.86 4.17 -16.46
CA THR A 163 -5.43 4.39 -15.11
C THR A 163 -4.35 4.69 -14.06
N ARG A 164 -3.18 4.04 -14.13
CA ARG A 164 -2.05 4.31 -13.23
C ARG A 164 -1.52 5.74 -13.39
N ALA A 165 -1.32 6.19 -14.63
CA ALA A 165 -0.86 7.53 -14.95
C ALA A 165 -1.90 8.59 -14.55
N LEU A 166 -3.19 8.26 -14.65
CA LEU A 166 -4.28 9.10 -14.18
C LEU A 166 -4.19 9.37 -12.68
N LEU A 167 -4.12 8.31 -11.87
CA LEU A 167 -4.02 8.45 -10.41
C LEU A 167 -2.75 9.19 -9.99
N ARG A 168 -1.61 8.93 -10.65
CA ARG A 168 -0.32 9.56 -10.30
C ARG A 168 -0.21 11.05 -10.63
N GLN A 169 -1.14 11.62 -11.39
CA GLN A 169 -1.22 13.07 -11.54
C GLN A 169 -1.63 13.77 -10.26
N THR A 170 -2.44 13.11 -9.44
CA THR A 170 -2.81 13.63 -8.13
C THR A 170 -1.57 13.63 -7.25
N PRO A 171 -1.11 14.79 -6.74
CA PRO A 171 0.14 14.90 -6.00
C PRO A 171 0.25 13.92 -4.82
N SER A 172 -0.83 13.70 -4.07
CA SER A 172 -0.87 12.79 -2.92
C SER A 172 -0.81 11.31 -3.30
N LEU A 173 -1.12 10.94 -4.55
CA LEU A 173 -1.08 9.56 -5.05
C LEU A 173 0.14 9.26 -5.93
N ARG A 174 0.95 10.29 -6.24
CA ARG A 174 2.11 10.18 -7.14
C ARG A 174 3.09 9.07 -6.74
N HIS A 175 3.28 8.89 -5.44
CA HIS A 175 4.24 7.96 -4.86
C HIS A 175 3.57 6.74 -4.21
N ALA A 176 2.24 6.63 -4.28
CA ALA A 176 1.53 5.46 -3.79
C ALA A 176 1.91 4.21 -4.59
N LEU A 177 1.88 3.06 -3.91
CA LEU A 177 2.09 1.74 -4.52
C LEU A 177 0.86 1.38 -5.37
N ILE A 178 0.86 1.87 -6.61
CA ILE A 178 -0.18 1.60 -7.60
C ILE A 178 0.42 0.70 -8.67
N GLU A 179 -0.09 -0.51 -8.84
CA GLU A 179 0.38 -1.47 -9.84
C GLU A 179 -0.65 -1.79 -10.91
N SER A 180 -0.20 -1.84 -12.16
CA SER A 180 -1.05 -2.16 -13.31
C SER A 180 -1.05 -3.68 -13.51
N LEU A 181 -2.16 -4.35 -13.18
CA LEU A 181 -2.25 -5.82 -13.21
C LEU A 181 -3.29 -6.35 -14.21
N GLY A 182 -4.07 -5.49 -14.86
CA GLY A 182 -5.15 -5.95 -15.74
C GLY A 182 -6.41 -6.33 -14.97
N CYS A 183 -7.21 -7.21 -15.56
CA CYS A 183 -8.37 -7.80 -14.90
C CYS A 183 -7.93 -9.01 -14.05
N PRO A 184 -8.43 -9.17 -12.81
CA PRO A 184 -8.20 -10.39 -12.01
C PRO A 184 -8.53 -11.69 -12.77
N SER A 185 -9.51 -11.65 -13.67
CA SER A 185 -9.89 -12.78 -14.54
C SER A 185 -8.74 -13.37 -15.37
N LEU A 186 -7.64 -12.63 -15.55
CA LEU A 186 -6.43 -13.13 -16.20
C LEU A 186 -5.86 -14.35 -15.47
N MET A 187 -6.08 -14.47 -14.16
CA MET A 187 -5.50 -15.52 -13.30
C MET A 187 -6.35 -16.79 -13.19
N ILE A 188 -7.45 -16.91 -13.97
CA ILE A 188 -8.39 -18.03 -13.80
C ILE A 188 -7.78 -19.41 -14.14
N SER A 189 -6.99 -19.51 -15.21
CA SER A 189 -6.32 -20.77 -15.61
C SER A 189 -5.04 -20.98 -14.81
N SER A 190 -4.80 -22.13 -14.19
CA SER A 190 -3.50 -22.38 -13.54
C SER A 190 -2.39 -22.74 -14.53
N ASP A 191 -2.72 -22.99 -15.80
CA ASP A 191 -1.76 -23.43 -16.82
C ASP A 191 -0.83 -22.29 -17.29
N HIS A 192 0.47 -22.56 -17.29
CA HIS A 192 1.52 -21.61 -17.66
C HIS A 192 1.66 -21.42 -19.17
N GLN A 193 1.13 -22.36 -19.94
CA GLN A 193 1.20 -22.41 -21.40
C GLN A 193 -0.19 -22.24 -22.04
N HIS A 194 -1.14 -21.65 -21.31
CA HIS A 194 -2.52 -21.50 -21.77
C HIS A 194 -2.60 -20.72 -23.08
N GLY A 195 -1.89 -19.61 -23.20
CA GLY A 195 -1.81 -18.81 -24.42
C GLY A 195 -1.20 -19.57 -25.59
N ALA A 196 -0.10 -20.29 -25.36
CA ALA A 196 0.53 -21.15 -26.36
C ALA A 196 -0.43 -22.25 -26.85
N MET A 197 -1.21 -22.87 -25.96
CA MET A 197 -2.24 -23.84 -26.33
C MET A 197 -3.35 -23.21 -27.18
N VAL A 198 -3.81 -22.01 -26.83
CA VAL A 198 -4.79 -21.26 -27.65
C VAL A 198 -4.23 -21.02 -29.05
N ALA A 199 -3.00 -20.55 -29.17
CA ALA A 199 -2.34 -20.32 -30.46
C ALA A 199 -2.15 -21.63 -31.28
N GLY A 200 -1.83 -22.75 -30.62
CA GLY A 200 -1.72 -24.06 -31.26
C GLY A 200 -3.05 -24.58 -31.81
N LEU A 201 -4.12 -24.54 -31.01
CA LEU A 201 -5.47 -24.94 -31.42
C LEU A 201 -6.04 -23.99 -32.49
N ALA A 202 -5.69 -22.72 -32.44
CA ALA A 202 -5.96 -21.73 -33.47
C ALA A 202 -5.41 -22.19 -34.84
N ALA A 203 -4.17 -22.65 -34.91
CA ALA A 203 -3.55 -23.15 -36.15
C ALA A 203 -4.21 -24.44 -36.69
N GLU A 204 -4.77 -25.28 -35.82
CA GLU A 204 -5.59 -26.43 -36.23
C GLU A 204 -6.95 -25.99 -36.79
N ARG A 205 -7.62 -25.04 -36.13
CA ARG A 205 -8.90 -24.50 -36.60
C ARG A 205 -8.77 -23.71 -37.90
N GLN A 206 -7.63 -23.05 -38.14
CA GLN A 206 -7.33 -22.38 -39.41
C GLN A 206 -7.37 -23.32 -40.62
N ARG A 207 -7.13 -24.62 -40.41
CA ARG A 207 -7.19 -25.65 -41.46
C ARG A 207 -8.62 -26.12 -41.78
N LYS A 208 -9.61 -25.78 -40.95
CA LYS A 208 -11.02 -26.04 -41.25
C LYS A 208 -11.51 -25.11 -42.36
N VAL A 209 -12.29 -25.66 -43.30
CA VAL A 209 -12.90 -24.88 -44.37
C VAL A 209 -14.21 -24.27 -43.86
N GLY A 210 -14.18 -22.99 -43.47
CA GLY A 210 -15.38 -22.22 -43.10
C GLY A 210 -15.61 -22.06 -41.59
N LEU A 211 -16.65 -21.29 -41.26
CA LEU A 211 -17.13 -21.05 -39.89
C LEU A 211 -18.55 -21.61 -39.79
N GLU A 212 -18.84 -22.34 -38.73
CA GLU A 212 -20.15 -22.94 -38.44
C GLU A 212 -20.87 -22.19 -37.32
N ARG A 213 -20.11 -21.79 -36.27
CA ARG A 213 -20.67 -21.08 -35.11
C ARG A 213 -19.78 -19.93 -34.66
N ILE A 214 -20.35 -18.73 -34.61
CA ILE A 214 -19.67 -17.49 -34.20
C ILE A 214 -20.37 -16.93 -32.97
N ALA A 215 -19.61 -16.68 -31.90
CA ALA A 215 -20.13 -15.97 -30.73
C ALA A 215 -19.96 -14.45 -30.92
N LEU A 216 -20.99 -13.69 -30.56
CA LEU A 216 -21.00 -12.23 -30.64
C LEU A 216 -21.37 -11.59 -29.30
N GLY A 217 -20.48 -10.74 -28.77
CA GLY A 217 -20.74 -9.90 -27.60
C GLY A 217 -20.99 -8.44 -27.99
N LEU A 218 -22.14 -7.89 -27.59
CA LEU A 218 -22.53 -6.50 -27.88
C LEU A 218 -21.88 -5.51 -26.89
N PRO A 219 -21.64 -4.23 -27.27
CA PRO A 219 -21.08 -3.22 -26.38
C PRO A 219 -22.02 -2.89 -25.23
N SER A 220 -21.47 -2.45 -24.09
CA SER A 220 -22.29 -2.03 -22.94
C SER A 220 -23.12 -0.78 -23.24
N ASN A 221 -22.54 0.21 -23.93
CA ASN A 221 -23.26 1.41 -24.37
C ASN A 221 -23.63 1.34 -25.86
N LYS A 222 -24.84 0.85 -26.15
CA LYS A 222 -25.33 0.66 -27.53
C LYS A 222 -25.51 1.99 -28.27
N LEU A 223 -25.76 3.08 -27.55
CA LEU A 223 -25.95 4.41 -28.14
C LEU A 223 -24.63 5.18 -28.28
N GLY A 224 -23.55 4.72 -27.64
CA GLY A 224 -22.26 5.41 -27.61
C GLY A 224 -21.51 5.37 -28.94
N ASP A 225 -21.71 4.33 -29.73
CA ASP A 225 -21.10 4.15 -31.05
C ASP A 225 -22.12 3.52 -32.02
N ALA A 226 -22.95 4.37 -32.62
CA ALA A 226 -24.00 3.95 -33.54
C ALA A 226 -23.44 3.28 -34.82
N VAL A 227 -22.23 3.65 -35.24
CA VAL A 227 -21.57 3.07 -36.41
C VAL A 227 -21.17 1.64 -36.11
N LEU A 228 -20.47 1.41 -34.98
CA LEU A 228 -20.15 0.07 -34.51
C LEU A 228 -21.41 -0.79 -34.37
N MET A 229 -22.45 -0.28 -33.70
CA MET A 229 -23.69 -1.03 -33.50
C MET A 229 -24.37 -1.41 -34.82
N LYS A 230 -24.33 -0.54 -35.84
CA LYS A 230 -24.84 -0.88 -37.17
C LYS A 230 -24.08 -2.06 -37.79
N HIS A 231 -22.75 -2.08 -37.67
CA HIS A 231 -21.94 -3.19 -38.18
C HIS A 231 -22.20 -4.49 -37.41
N LEU A 232 -22.27 -4.45 -36.07
CA LEU A 232 -22.57 -5.62 -35.24
C LEU A 232 -23.99 -6.16 -35.49
N ALA A 233 -24.97 -5.27 -35.66
CA ALA A 233 -26.34 -5.65 -36.01
C ALA A 233 -26.41 -6.34 -37.39
N GLN A 234 -25.60 -5.88 -38.36
CA GLN A 234 -25.51 -6.53 -39.66
C GLN A 234 -24.85 -7.91 -39.56
N LEU A 235 -23.79 -8.04 -38.75
CA LEU A 235 -23.15 -9.33 -38.46
C LEU A 235 -24.12 -10.31 -37.78
N ALA A 236 -24.91 -9.86 -36.80
CA ALA A 236 -25.86 -10.69 -36.06
C ALA A 236 -26.95 -11.34 -36.93
N LYS A 237 -27.20 -10.81 -38.14
CA LYS A 237 -28.14 -11.40 -39.10
C LYS A 237 -27.60 -12.68 -39.76
N ASP A 238 -26.29 -12.91 -39.73
CA ASP A 238 -25.71 -14.16 -40.21
C ASP A 238 -26.25 -15.34 -39.36
N PRO A 239 -26.83 -16.39 -39.97
CA PRO A 239 -27.46 -17.49 -39.24
C PRO A 239 -26.48 -18.27 -38.34
N ARG A 240 -25.17 -18.14 -38.58
CA ARG A 240 -24.11 -18.78 -37.78
C ARG A 240 -23.77 -18.01 -36.50
N VAL A 241 -24.25 -16.77 -36.38
CA VAL A 241 -23.94 -15.90 -35.25
C VAL A 241 -24.93 -16.13 -34.11
N HIS A 242 -24.37 -16.43 -32.94
CA HIS A 242 -25.05 -16.54 -31.66
C HIS A 242 -24.63 -15.36 -30.77
N VAL A 243 -25.60 -14.61 -30.27
CA VAL A 243 -25.34 -13.45 -29.42
C VAL A 243 -25.25 -13.91 -27.97
N VAL A 244 -24.13 -13.60 -27.32
CA VAL A 244 -23.94 -13.82 -25.89
C VAL A 244 -24.36 -12.56 -25.15
N LEU A 245 -25.50 -12.64 -24.47
CA LEU A 245 -26.08 -11.58 -23.66
C LEU A 245 -25.32 -11.46 -22.34
N GLN A 246 -25.01 -10.24 -21.94
CA GLN A 246 -24.42 -9.95 -20.63
C GLN A 246 -25.30 -9.08 -19.75
N ASP A 247 -26.28 -8.36 -20.32
CA ASP A 247 -27.28 -7.58 -19.57
C ASP A 247 -28.62 -7.48 -20.31
N LEU A 248 -29.65 -6.94 -19.64
CA LEU A 248 -31.00 -6.79 -20.21
C LEU A 248 -31.03 -5.85 -21.43
N THR A 249 -30.09 -4.91 -21.54
CA THR A 249 -30.03 -4.01 -22.69
C THR A 249 -29.52 -4.72 -23.94
N ASP A 250 -28.74 -5.81 -23.80
CA ASP A 250 -28.41 -6.71 -24.92
C ASP A 250 -29.67 -7.43 -25.40
N LEU A 251 -30.49 -7.95 -24.49
CA LEU A 251 -31.73 -8.66 -24.83
C LEU A 251 -32.70 -7.74 -25.57
N GLU A 252 -32.90 -6.53 -25.07
CA GLU A 252 -33.76 -5.53 -25.71
C GLU A 252 -33.26 -5.17 -27.11
N ALA A 253 -31.95 -4.94 -27.28
CA ALA A 253 -31.36 -4.68 -28.59
C ALA A 253 -31.58 -5.87 -29.55
N CYS A 254 -31.41 -7.11 -29.09
CA CYS A 254 -31.62 -8.30 -29.91
C CYS A 254 -33.09 -8.47 -30.34
N ARG A 255 -34.04 -8.17 -29.44
CA ARG A 255 -35.48 -8.19 -29.74
C ARG A 255 -35.83 -7.14 -30.78
N GLN A 256 -35.31 -5.92 -30.66
CA GLN A 256 -35.50 -4.85 -31.65
C GLN A 256 -34.94 -5.21 -33.03
N LEU A 257 -33.85 -5.99 -33.07
CA LEU A 257 -33.26 -6.51 -34.30
C LEU A 257 -34.02 -7.73 -34.87
N GLY A 258 -34.99 -8.29 -34.16
CA GLY A 258 -35.75 -9.47 -34.58
C GLY A 258 -34.90 -10.74 -34.62
N LEU A 259 -33.90 -10.86 -33.74
CA LEU A 259 -33.06 -12.06 -33.68
C LEU A 259 -33.84 -13.24 -33.04
N PRO A 260 -33.75 -14.46 -33.61
CA PRO A 260 -34.38 -15.67 -33.06
C PRO A 260 -33.86 -16.00 -31.65
N GLU A 261 -34.76 -16.40 -30.76
CA GLU A 261 -34.45 -16.69 -29.34
C GLU A 261 -33.41 -17.81 -29.19
N GLU A 262 -33.41 -18.82 -30.06
CA GLU A 262 -32.44 -19.92 -30.04
C GLU A 262 -30.98 -19.48 -30.31
N ARG A 263 -30.80 -18.26 -30.84
CA ARG A 263 -29.48 -17.66 -31.08
C ARG A 263 -29.06 -16.69 -29.97
N LEU A 264 -29.85 -16.53 -28.92
CA LEU A 264 -29.57 -15.65 -27.79
C LEU A 264 -29.18 -16.49 -26.57
N HIS A 265 -28.01 -16.23 -25.99
CA HIS A 265 -27.42 -17.06 -24.95
C HIS A 265 -27.01 -16.17 -23.77
N MET A 266 -27.55 -16.43 -22.57
CA MET A 266 -27.12 -15.77 -21.33
C MET A 266 -26.57 -16.82 -20.37
N PHE A 267 -25.43 -16.54 -19.76
CA PHE A 267 -24.77 -17.46 -18.84
C PHE A 267 -24.60 -16.82 -17.48
N CYS A 268 -25.13 -17.48 -16.45
CA CYS A 268 -24.91 -17.13 -15.04
C CYS A 268 -23.92 -18.07 -14.34
N ASP A 269 -23.32 -18.99 -15.12
CA ASP A 269 -22.30 -19.94 -14.68
C ASP A 269 -21.10 -19.89 -15.65
N LEU A 270 -19.89 -19.89 -15.08
CA LEU A 270 -18.66 -19.74 -15.86
C LEU A 270 -18.40 -20.99 -16.70
N ASP A 271 -18.63 -22.19 -16.16
CA ASP A 271 -18.32 -23.43 -16.84
C ASP A 271 -19.26 -23.66 -18.03
N ALA A 272 -20.54 -23.33 -17.88
CA ALA A 272 -21.52 -23.33 -18.97
C ALA A 272 -21.12 -22.37 -20.10
N TRP A 273 -20.65 -21.17 -19.76
CA TRP A 273 -20.21 -20.20 -20.75
C TRP A 273 -18.95 -20.68 -21.49
N VAL A 274 -17.97 -21.22 -20.75
CA VAL A 274 -16.75 -21.83 -21.34
C VAL A 274 -17.12 -23.00 -22.26
N ALA A 275 -18.03 -23.89 -21.83
CA ALA A 275 -18.47 -25.03 -22.61
C ALA A 275 -19.14 -24.60 -23.92
N PHE A 276 -20.00 -23.58 -23.88
CA PHE A 276 -20.61 -23.01 -25.08
C PHE A 276 -19.55 -22.44 -26.03
N LEU A 277 -18.67 -21.57 -25.54
CA LEU A 277 -17.66 -20.93 -26.38
C LEU A 277 -16.64 -21.92 -26.95
N ARG A 278 -16.36 -23.03 -26.26
CA ARG A 278 -15.47 -24.09 -26.77
C ARG A 278 -15.99 -24.71 -28.06
N GLY A 279 -17.31 -24.72 -28.24
CA GLY A 279 -18.00 -25.17 -29.45
C GLY A 279 -18.11 -24.12 -30.56
N CYS A 280 -17.59 -22.90 -30.37
CA CYS A 280 -17.56 -21.84 -31.38
C CYS A 280 -16.22 -21.84 -32.14
N ASP A 281 -16.25 -21.39 -33.39
CA ASP A 281 -15.07 -21.27 -34.24
C ASP A 281 -14.37 -19.91 -34.10
N LEU A 282 -15.14 -18.89 -33.67
CA LEU A 282 -14.70 -17.51 -33.47
C LEU A 282 -15.59 -16.82 -32.44
N CYS A 283 -14.99 -15.96 -31.60
CA CYS A 283 -15.71 -15.02 -30.74
C CYS A 283 -15.35 -13.57 -31.10
N ILE A 284 -16.34 -12.74 -31.43
CA ILE A 284 -16.15 -11.29 -31.62
C ILE A 284 -16.86 -10.60 -30.47
N SER A 285 -16.16 -9.79 -29.68
CA SER A 285 -16.76 -9.18 -28.50
C SER A 285 -16.35 -7.72 -28.34
N ALA A 286 -17.34 -6.86 -28.10
CA ALA A 286 -17.13 -5.49 -27.64
C ALA A 286 -17.10 -5.35 -26.10
N ARG A 287 -16.91 -6.48 -25.39
CA ARG A 287 -16.71 -6.54 -23.94
C ARG A 287 -15.57 -7.47 -23.59
N ILE A 288 -14.68 -7.01 -22.70
CA ILE A 288 -13.49 -7.74 -22.27
C ILE A 288 -13.81 -9.15 -21.75
N HIS A 289 -14.87 -9.33 -20.96
CA HIS A 289 -15.17 -10.63 -20.35
C HIS A 289 -15.69 -11.66 -21.35
N GLY A 290 -16.34 -11.26 -22.44
CA GLY A 290 -16.67 -12.20 -23.52
C GLY A 290 -15.42 -12.77 -24.18
N SER A 291 -14.43 -11.91 -24.43
CA SER A 291 -13.10 -12.32 -24.94
C SER A 291 -12.32 -13.15 -23.93
N GLN A 292 -12.42 -12.83 -22.63
CA GLN A 292 -11.75 -13.59 -21.60
C GLN A 292 -12.32 -15.00 -21.44
N VAL A 293 -13.64 -15.20 -21.54
CA VAL A 293 -14.20 -16.56 -21.57
C VAL A 293 -13.79 -17.28 -22.85
N ALA A 294 -13.70 -16.59 -23.99
CA ALA A 294 -13.18 -17.19 -25.22
C ALA A 294 -11.72 -17.66 -25.04
N MET A 295 -10.86 -16.88 -24.37
CA MET A 295 -9.51 -17.29 -23.99
C MET A 295 -9.54 -18.58 -23.14
N LEU A 296 -10.38 -18.65 -22.10
CA LEU A 296 -10.53 -19.84 -21.25
C LEU A 296 -11.05 -21.06 -22.02
N ALA A 297 -11.96 -20.84 -22.98
CA ALA A 297 -12.48 -21.85 -23.88
C ALA A 297 -11.49 -22.27 -24.98
N MET A 298 -10.33 -21.60 -25.04
CA MET A 298 -9.32 -21.71 -26.09
C MET A 298 -9.88 -21.42 -27.49
N THR A 299 -10.89 -20.54 -27.58
CA THR A 299 -11.57 -20.17 -28.83
C THR A 299 -10.96 -18.89 -29.38
N PRO A 300 -10.54 -18.84 -30.67
CA PRO A 300 -10.03 -17.62 -31.28
C PRO A 300 -11.00 -16.45 -31.09
N PHE A 301 -10.49 -15.28 -30.71
CA PHE A 301 -11.34 -14.12 -30.47
C PHE A 301 -10.75 -12.80 -30.97
N LEU A 302 -11.64 -11.89 -31.31
CA LEU A 302 -11.33 -10.50 -31.62
C LEU A 302 -12.04 -9.61 -30.62
N LEU A 303 -11.28 -8.94 -29.76
CA LEU A 303 -11.79 -7.92 -28.85
C LEU A 303 -11.89 -6.57 -29.57
N ILE A 304 -13.02 -5.89 -29.40
CA ILE A 304 -13.23 -4.53 -29.89
C ILE A 304 -13.17 -3.58 -28.70
N ALA A 305 -12.14 -2.72 -28.66
CA ALA A 305 -12.05 -1.66 -27.67
C ALA A 305 -12.99 -0.51 -28.04
N THR A 306 -14.05 -0.32 -27.25
CA THR A 306 -15.02 0.77 -27.43
C THR A 306 -14.75 1.98 -26.55
N ASP A 307 -13.85 1.82 -25.58
CA ASP A 307 -13.48 2.83 -24.59
C ASP A 307 -12.01 2.61 -24.18
N SER A 308 -11.42 3.60 -23.50
CA SER A 308 -10.02 3.55 -23.06
C SER A 308 -9.74 2.43 -22.06
N ARG A 309 -10.77 1.98 -21.33
CA ARG A 309 -10.66 0.90 -20.34
C ARG A 309 -10.46 -0.46 -21.02
N ILE A 310 -11.21 -0.76 -22.08
CA ILE A 310 -11.04 -2.02 -22.82
C ILE A 310 -9.68 -2.01 -23.53
N GLU A 311 -9.28 -0.87 -24.09
CA GLU A 311 -7.97 -0.71 -24.72
C GLU A 311 -6.82 -0.97 -23.73
N GLU A 312 -6.82 -0.30 -22.58
CA GLU A 312 -5.74 -0.49 -21.60
C GLU A 312 -5.72 -1.93 -21.05
N LEU A 313 -6.89 -2.55 -20.88
CA LEU A 313 -7.00 -3.95 -20.45
C LEU A 313 -6.40 -4.88 -21.48
N ALA A 314 -6.75 -4.70 -22.75
CA ALA A 314 -6.20 -5.50 -23.83
C ALA A 314 -4.68 -5.40 -23.91
N GLN A 315 -4.14 -4.19 -23.80
CA GLN A 315 -2.70 -3.95 -23.79
C GLN A 315 -2.02 -4.59 -22.57
N GLN A 316 -2.56 -4.35 -21.37
CA GLN A 316 -1.98 -4.86 -20.13
C GLN A 316 -2.05 -6.39 -20.05
N MET A 317 -3.10 -7.00 -20.59
CA MET A 317 -3.30 -8.45 -20.60
C MET A 317 -2.74 -9.14 -21.85
N ALA A 318 -2.14 -8.39 -22.78
CA ALA A 318 -1.64 -8.89 -24.07
C ALA A 318 -2.71 -9.65 -24.91
N LEU A 319 -3.94 -9.12 -24.98
CA LEU A 319 -5.04 -9.71 -25.74
C LEU A 319 -5.13 -9.13 -27.18
N PRO A 320 -5.55 -9.94 -28.17
CA PRO A 320 -5.80 -9.46 -29.53
C PRO A 320 -6.98 -8.48 -29.53
N CYS A 321 -6.72 -7.26 -29.95
CA CYS A 321 -7.67 -6.15 -29.87
C CYS A 321 -7.59 -5.24 -31.10
N ILE A 322 -8.71 -4.62 -31.42
CA ILE A 322 -8.85 -3.54 -32.40
C ILE A 322 -9.75 -2.45 -31.80
N ARG A 323 -9.45 -1.17 -32.03
CA ARG A 323 -10.31 -0.09 -31.55
C ARG A 323 -11.56 0.07 -32.40
N SER A 324 -12.64 0.58 -31.81
CA SER A 324 -13.88 0.82 -32.54
C SER A 324 -13.78 1.93 -33.58
N ASP A 325 -12.80 2.82 -33.44
CA ASP A 325 -12.53 3.95 -34.35
C ASP A 325 -11.50 3.62 -35.45
N GLU A 326 -10.96 2.39 -35.48
CA GLU A 326 -10.03 1.96 -36.54
C GLU A 326 -10.78 1.60 -37.84
N PRO A 327 -10.32 2.09 -39.00
CA PRO A 327 -10.98 1.83 -40.28
C PRO A 327 -10.94 0.35 -40.69
N GLU A 328 -9.97 -0.42 -40.19
CA GLU A 328 -9.85 -1.86 -40.44
C GLU A 328 -10.98 -2.68 -39.80
N LEU A 329 -11.70 -2.14 -38.82
CA LEU A 329 -12.75 -2.88 -38.11
C LEU A 329 -13.94 -3.21 -39.01
N ALA A 330 -14.45 -2.25 -39.78
CA ALA A 330 -15.63 -2.47 -40.62
C ALA A 330 -15.42 -3.62 -41.63
N PRO A 331 -14.28 -3.71 -42.34
CA PRO A 331 -13.95 -4.88 -43.17
C PRO A 331 -13.86 -6.21 -42.40
N LEU A 332 -13.40 -6.20 -41.14
CA LEU A 332 -13.36 -7.42 -40.31
C LEU A 332 -14.76 -7.90 -39.92
N LEU A 333 -15.67 -6.97 -39.59
CA LEU A 333 -17.05 -7.31 -39.25
C LEU A 333 -17.90 -7.72 -40.47
N ALA A 334 -17.53 -7.25 -41.66
CA ALA A 334 -18.18 -7.64 -42.91
C ALA A 334 -17.79 -9.04 -43.41
N ASP A 335 -16.59 -9.53 -43.07
CA ASP A 335 -16.11 -10.88 -43.40
C ASP A 335 -15.57 -11.58 -42.14
N PRO A 336 -16.38 -12.44 -41.49
CA PRO A 336 -15.96 -13.16 -40.29
C PRO A 336 -14.72 -14.04 -40.48
N LEU A 337 -14.41 -14.52 -41.69
CA LEU A 337 -13.16 -15.25 -41.94
C LEU A 337 -11.95 -14.32 -41.85
N ARG A 338 -12.08 -13.05 -42.22
CA ARG A 338 -11.04 -12.04 -42.02
C ARG A 338 -10.85 -11.73 -40.53
N ALA A 339 -11.96 -11.60 -39.79
CA ALA A 339 -11.90 -11.45 -38.33
C ALA A 339 -11.20 -12.65 -37.66
N GLN A 340 -11.50 -13.87 -38.09
CA GLN A 340 -10.82 -15.06 -37.60
C GLN A 340 -9.31 -15.01 -37.90
N ARG A 341 -8.91 -14.73 -39.15
CA ARG A 341 -7.48 -14.63 -39.50
C ARG A 341 -6.74 -13.62 -38.61
N ARG A 342 -7.34 -12.46 -38.34
CA ARG A 342 -6.78 -11.46 -37.42
C ARG A 342 -6.69 -11.98 -35.98
N ALA A 343 -7.71 -12.69 -35.49
CA ALA A 343 -7.68 -13.31 -34.16
C ALA A 343 -6.59 -14.38 -34.01
N LEU A 344 -6.22 -15.06 -35.11
CA LEU A 344 -5.18 -16.08 -35.15
C LEU A 344 -3.75 -15.50 -35.14
N GLU A 345 -3.57 -14.19 -35.30
CA GLU A 345 -2.26 -13.51 -35.19
C GLU A 345 -1.81 -13.33 -33.71
N PHE A 346 -2.56 -13.90 -32.77
CA PHE A 346 -2.29 -13.85 -31.34
C PHE A 346 -0.96 -14.51 -30.96
N ASP A 347 -0.10 -13.76 -30.28
CA ASP A 347 1.16 -14.26 -29.70
C ASP A 347 0.90 -14.90 -28.33
N GLY A 348 0.65 -16.21 -28.36
CA GLY A 348 0.37 -17.01 -27.16
C GLY A 348 1.52 -17.05 -26.15
N GLU A 349 2.77 -17.06 -26.61
CA GLU A 349 3.93 -17.10 -25.70
C GLU A 349 4.16 -15.76 -25.02
N ALA A 350 3.99 -14.64 -25.74
CA ALA A 350 4.07 -13.31 -25.14
C ALA A 350 2.96 -13.11 -24.10
N TYR A 351 1.75 -13.60 -24.39
CA TYR A 351 0.66 -13.62 -23.43
C TYR A 351 1.02 -14.38 -22.15
N ASP A 352 1.55 -15.61 -22.28
CA ASP A 352 1.92 -16.44 -21.13
C ASP A 352 3.05 -15.82 -20.30
N ARG A 353 4.09 -15.27 -20.95
CA ARG A 353 5.18 -14.54 -20.24
C ARG A 353 4.64 -13.35 -19.45
N ASN A 354 3.78 -12.54 -20.08
CA ASN A 354 3.15 -11.39 -19.44
C ASN A 354 2.26 -11.84 -18.26
N ARG A 355 1.45 -12.87 -18.47
CA ARG A 355 0.56 -13.44 -17.46
C ARG A 355 1.33 -13.92 -16.22
N GLN A 356 2.43 -14.65 -16.40
CA GLN A 356 3.28 -15.08 -15.29
C GLN A 356 3.95 -13.89 -14.57
N GLN A 357 4.38 -12.86 -15.31
CA GLN A 357 4.93 -11.64 -14.71
C GLN A 357 3.90 -10.93 -13.83
N LEU A 358 2.66 -10.80 -14.30
CA LEU A 358 1.55 -10.20 -13.54
C LEU A 358 1.12 -11.08 -12.36
N ALA A 359 1.19 -12.41 -12.48
CA ALA A 359 0.96 -13.33 -11.37
C ALA A 359 2.00 -13.12 -10.26
N ARG A 360 3.30 -13.07 -10.60
CA ARG A 360 4.36 -12.76 -9.63
C ARG A 360 4.17 -11.40 -8.97
N ALA A 361 3.72 -10.39 -9.71
CA ALA A 361 3.40 -9.08 -9.14
C ALA A 361 2.21 -9.14 -8.18
N THR A 362 1.19 -9.93 -8.52
CA THR A 362 0.02 -10.15 -7.66
C THR A 362 0.42 -10.83 -6.35
N VAL A 363 1.21 -11.91 -6.42
CA VAL A 363 1.73 -12.62 -5.24
C VAL A 363 2.47 -11.67 -4.29
N ARG A 364 3.43 -10.89 -4.82
CA ARG A 364 4.18 -9.92 -4.00
C ARG A 364 3.30 -8.90 -3.28
N LEU A 365 2.20 -8.46 -3.91
CA LEU A 365 1.28 -7.52 -3.29
C LEU A 365 0.41 -8.17 -2.23
N LEU A 366 -0.05 -9.40 -2.46
CA LEU A 366 -0.79 -10.16 -1.45
C LEU A 366 0.09 -10.41 -0.22
N GLU A 367 1.32 -10.87 -0.42
CA GLU A 367 2.31 -11.07 0.64
C GLU A 367 2.62 -9.76 1.40
N PHE A 368 2.78 -8.65 0.68
CA PHE A 368 3.00 -7.33 1.29
C PHE A 368 1.87 -6.92 2.26
N SER A 369 0.63 -7.34 2.00
CA SER A 369 -0.53 -7.07 2.87
C SER A 369 -0.86 -8.24 3.80
N GLY A 370 0.01 -9.24 3.92
CA GLY A 370 -0.22 -10.42 4.74
C GLY A 370 -1.41 -11.29 4.30
N LEU A 371 -1.79 -11.22 3.01
CA LEU A 371 -2.88 -12.01 2.44
C LEU A 371 -2.33 -13.28 1.80
N PRO A 372 -2.94 -14.45 2.05
CA PRO A 372 -2.43 -15.70 1.51
C PRO A 372 -2.73 -15.84 0.02
N PRO A 373 -1.71 -15.98 -0.86
CA PRO A 373 -1.92 -16.25 -2.28
C PRO A 373 -2.46 -17.66 -2.48
N HIS A 374 -3.44 -17.81 -3.39
CA HIS A 374 -4.01 -19.11 -3.71
C HIS A 374 -2.96 -20.02 -4.40
N PRO A 375 -2.98 -21.35 -4.16
CA PRO A 375 -2.02 -22.29 -4.76
C PRO A 375 -1.94 -22.21 -6.30
N ASP A 376 -3.08 -22.03 -6.99
CA ASP A 376 -3.10 -21.85 -8.45
C ASP A 376 -2.36 -20.59 -8.91
N LEU A 377 -2.42 -19.50 -8.13
CA LEU A 377 -1.69 -18.26 -8.42
C LEU A 377 -0.19 -18.44 -8.18
N LEU A 378 0.19 -19.12 -7.09
CA LEU A 378 1.59 -19.46 -6.80
C LEU A 378 2.19 -20.34 -7.89
N ALA A 379 1.42 -21.37 -8.30
CA ALA A 379 1.76 -22.19 -9.44
C ALA A 379 2.01 -21.30 -10.64
N LEU A 380 1.04 -20.46 -11.06
CA LEU A 380 1.17 -19.54 -12.20
C LEU A 380 2.35 -18.56 -12.09
N ALA A 381 2.72 -18.17 -10.88
CA ALA A 381 3.89 -17.33 -10.63
C ALA A 381 5.23 -18.08 -10.75
N GLY A 382 5.22 -19.41 -10.79
CA GLY A 382 6.40 -20.27 -10.83
C GLY A 382 7.03 -20.51 -9.45
N GLN A 383 6.24 -20.40 -8.37
CA GLN A 383 6.67 -20.67 -6.99
C GLN A 383 6.08 -21.99 -6.49
N ALA A 384 6.84 -22.75 -5.70
CA ALA A 384 6.32 -23.92 -4.98
C ALA A 384 5.52 -23.45 -3.76
N GLY A 385 4.34 -24.03 -3.53
CA GLY A 385 3.40 -23.54 -2.54
C GLY A 385 3.91 -23.65 -1.11
N GLU A 386 4.15 -22.52 -0.47
CA GLU A 386 4.10 -22.41 1.00
C GLU A 386 2.81 -21.71 1.37
N VAL A 387 2.07 -22.33 2.29
CA VAL A 387 0.82 -21.78 2.82
C VAL A 387 1.19 -20.72 3.84
N THR A 388 0.91 -19.47 3.53
CA THR A 388 0.97 -18.38 4.51
C THR A 388 -0.21 -18.51 5.47
N GLU A 389 0.07 -18.51 6.78
CA GLU A 389 -0.99 -18.52 7.78
C GLU A 389 -1.89 -17.28 7.62
N PRO A 390 -3.21 -17.42 7.77
CA PRO A 390 -4.10 -16.28 7.67
C PRO A 390 -3.79 -15.27 8.79
N PRO A 391 -3.87 -13.95 8.52
CA PRO A 391 -3.63 -12.90 9.49
C PRO A 391 -4.52 -13.07 10.73
N GLN A 392 -3.96 -12.74 11.89
CA GLN A 392 -4.71 -12.78 13.15
C GLN A 392 -5.90 -11.81 13.12
N THR A 393 -7.03 -12.27 13.66
CA THR A 393 -8.25 -11.47 13.83
C THR A 393 -7.99 -10.21 14.65
N VAL A 394 -8.09 -9.05 14.00
CA VAL A 394 -8.31 -7.76 14.67
C VAL A 394 -9.81 -7.47 14.55
N ALA A 395 -10.57 -7.76 15.61
CA ALA A 395 -11.99 -7.45 15.62
C ALA A 395 -12.17 -5.91 15.57
N SER A 396 -12.93 -5.40 14.60
CA SER A 396 -13.28 -3.97 14.57
C SER A 396 -13.90 -3.56 15.91
N PRO A 397 -13.59 -2.37 16.45
CA PRO A 397 -14.31 -1.81 17.59
C PRO A 397 -15.83 -1.78 17.36
N LEU A 398 -16.25 -1.70 16.10
CA LEU A 398 -17.65 -1.67 15.68
C LEU A 398 -18.35 -3.03 15.84
N ALA A 399 -17.62 -4.14 15.92
CA ALA A 399 -18.20 -5.45 16.20
C ALA A 399 -18.81 -5.56 17.62
N ARG A 400 -18.49 -4.60 18.50
CA ARG A 400 -18.96 -4.50 19.88
C ARG A 400 -19.85 -3.27 20.14
N ILE A 401 -20.50 -2.71 19.11
CA ILE A 401 -21.46 -1.62 19.34
C ILE A 401 -22.60 -2.12 20.23
N ASP A 402 -22.83 -1.44 21.35
CA ASP A 402 -24.06 -1.60 22.11
C ASP A 402 -25.19 -0.89 21.36
N VAL A 403 -25.86 -1.66 20.49
CA VAL A 403 -26.99 -1.19 19.68
C VAL A 403 -28.09 -0.59 20.56
N ARG A 404 -28.30 -1.14 21.76
CA ARG A 404 -29.37 -0.68 22.65
C ARG A 404 -29.04 0.68 23.24
N ASP A 405 -27.84 0.85 23.78
CA ASP A 405 -27.37 2.15 24.28
C ASP A 405 -27.35 3.21 23.16
N TYR A 406 -26.90 2.84 21.96
CA TYR A 406 -26.87 3.76 20.82
C TYR A 406 -28.28 4.24 20.43
N LEU A 407 -29.28 3.35 20.42
CA LEU A 407 -30.68 3.70 20.16
C LEU A 407 -31.29 4.54 21.30
N GLU A 408 -30.98 4.22 22.55
CA GLU A 408 -31.45 4.96 23.74
C GLU A 408 -30.89 6.40 23.78
N ARG A 409 -29.69 6.64 23.26
CA ARG A 409 -29.08 7.98 23.14
C ARG A 409 -29.60 8.79 21.96
N HIS A 410 -30.22 8.14 20.96
CA HIS A 410 -30.75 8.77 19.76
C HIS A 410 -32.22 8.37 19.48
N PRO A 411 -33.15 8.57 20.44
CA PRO A 411 -34.52 8.08 20.33
C PRO A 411 -35.39 8.83 19.32
N GLU A 412 -34.97 10.04 18.94
CA GLU A 412 -35.68 10.92 18.00
C GLU A 412 -35.35 10.64 16.53
N ASP A 413 -34.43 9.71 16.24
CA ASP A 413 -34.08 9.33 14.87
C ASP A 413 -34.88 8.09 14.42
N PRO A 414 -36.00 8.27 13.69
CA PRO A 414 -36.84 7.16 13.28
C PRO A 414 -36.12 6.19 12.33
N PHE A 415 -35.05 6.62 11.65
CA PHE A 415 -34.25 5.76 10.79
C PHE A 415 -33.59 4.64 11.59
N LEU A 416 -32.99 4.96 12.75
CA LEU A 416 -32.19 4.02 13.55
C LEU A 416 -32.99 2.84 14.11
N SER A 417 -34.25 3.07 14.51
CA SER A 417 -35.11 2.04 15.13
C SER A 417 -35.41 0.84 14.22
N THR A 418 -35.19 1.00 12.91
CA THR A 418 -35.46 -0.02 11.88
C THR A 418 -34.19 -0.65 11.31
N GLN A 419 -33.01 -0.21 11.76
CA GLN A 419 -31.72 -0.70 11.27
C GLN A 419 -31.17 -1.83 12.15
N ASN A 420 -30.38 -2.70 11.54
CA ASN A 420 -29.62 -3.72 12.26
C ASN A 420 -28.23 -3.17 12.70
N PRO A 421 -27.40 -3.96 13.41
CA PRO A 421 -26.13 -3.46 13.96
C PRO A 421 -25.18 -2.85 12.92
N LEU A 422 -25.17 -3.40 11.70
CA LEU A 422 -24.32 -2.90 10.62
C LEU A 422 -24.84 -1.58 10.04
N GLY A 423 -26.15 -1.43 9.89
CA GLY A 423 -26.77 -0.16 9.49
C GLY A 423 -26.55 0.95 10.54
N ILE A 424 -26.58 0.58 11.82
CA ILE A 424 -26.27 1.49 12.93
C ILE A 424 -24.78 1.89 12.93
N ALA A 425 -23.87 0.94 12.68
CA ALA A 425 -22.44 1.24 12.52
C ALA A 425 -22.20 2.23 11.36
N PHE A 426 -22.86 2.00 10.22
CA PHE A 426 -22.83 2.92 9.07
C PHE A 426 -23.31 4.32 9.45
N HIS A 427 -24.44 4.41 10.17
CA HIS A 427 -24.97 5.69 10.64
C HIS A 427 -23.99 6.39 11.58
N ALA A 428 -23.42 5.67 12.54
CA ALA A 428 -22.48 6.22 13.52
C ALA A 428 -21.22 6.78 12.87
N VAL A 429 -20.63 6.04 11.94
CA VAL A 429 -19.45 6.47 11.18
C VAL A 429 -19.76 7.68 10.29
N THR A 430 -20.89 7.67 9.59
CA THR A 430 -21.23 8.74 8.64
C THR A 430 -21.65 10.05 9.30
N THR A 431 -22.18 10.00 10.52
CA THR A 431 -22.60 11.17 11.29
C THR A 431 -21.54 11.65 12.29
N GLY A 432 -20.49 10.87 12.53
CA GLY A 432 -19.47 11.16 13.54
C GLY A 432 -19.98 11.06 14.99
N LEU A 433 -21.14 10.44 15.20
CA LEU A 433 -21.73 10.26 16.53
C LEU A 433 -20.92 9.25 17.35
N LYS A 434 -20.47 9.68 18.53
CA LYS A 434 -19.69 8.84 19.44
C LYS A 434 -20.52 7.67 19.96
N TRP A 435 -19.95 6.47 19.97
CA TRP A 435 -20.54 5.27 20.55
C TRP A 435 -19.75 4.78 21.78
N GLN A 436 -20.42 4.05 22.66
CA GLN A 436 -19.74 3.24 23.67
C GLN A 436 -19.58 1.81 23.13
N ALA A 437 -18.37 1.27 23.25
CA ALA A 437 -18.16 -0.16 23.02
C ALA A 437 -18.74 -0.93 24.22
N PHE A 438 -19.34 -2.10 23.95
CA PHE A 438 -19.70 -3.03 25.01
C PHE A 438 -18.46 -3.25 25.90
N PRO A 439 -18.55 -3.07 27.24
CA PRO A 439 -17.40 -3.18 28.12
C PRO A 439 -16.71 -4.54 27.93
N GLU A 440 -15.39 -4.56 27.79
CA GLU A 440 -14.62 -5.81 27.59
C GLU A 440 -14.82 -6.82 28.73
N ASP A 441 -15.31 -6.33 29.87
CA ASP A 441 -15.48 -7.03 31.13
C ASP A 441 -16.86 -7.73 31.32
N GLN A 442 -17.81 -7.64 30.37
CA GLN A 442 -19.10 -8.35 30.48
C GLN A 442 -19.23 -9.47 29.43
N PRO A 443 -19.19 -10.76 29.82
CA PRO A 443 -19.55 -11.84 28.94
C PRO A 443 -21.06 -11.83 28.67
N LEU A 444 -21.46 -12.41 27.54
CA LEU A 444 -22.81 -12.97 27.38
C LEU A 444 -22.95 -14.21 28.32
N GLN A 445 -22.96 -13.99 29.65
CA GLN A 445 -23.05 -14.95 30.82
C GLN A 445 -22.02 -16.12 30.88
N GLU A 446 -21.46 -16.64 31.99
CA GLU A 446 -21.16 -16.29 33.39
C GLU A 446 -20.31 -17.45 34.03
N ARG A 447 -19.29 -17.20 34.89
CA ARG A 447 -18.89 -17.94 36.16
C ARG A 447 -17.53 -17.50 36.80
N PRO A 448 -17.23 -17.81 38.09
CA PRO A 448 -16.55 -16.91 39.04
C PRO A 448 -15.09 -17.25 39.42
N VAL A 449 -14.41 -16.25 40.02
CA VAL A 449 -13.00 -16.19 40.46
C VAL A 449 -12.73 -16.93 41.79
N VAL A 450 -11.53 -17.52 41.95
CA VAL A 450 -10.98 -18.07 43.20
C VAL A 450 -9.61 -17.43 43.48
N ASP A 451 -9.29 -17.12 44.76
CA ASP A 451 -8.00 -16.57 45.23
C ASP A 451 -6.89 -17.66 45.25
N GLU A 452 -5.92 -17.57 44.33
CA GLU A 452 -4.73 -18.45 44.27
C GLU A 452 -3.42 -17.70 44.66
N PRO A 453 -2.37 -18.40 45.18
CA PRO A 453 -1.08 -17.79 45.53
C PRO A 453 -0.30 -17.27 44.30
N VAL A 454 0.55 -16.26 44.51
CA VAL A 454 1.39 -15.65 43.44
C VAL A 454 2.43 -16.66 42.93
N GLN A 455 2.40 -16.91 41.62
CA GLN A 455 3.28 -17.79 40.84
C GLN A 455 4.09 -16.96 39.84
N GLY A 456 5.21 -17.49 39.35
CA GLY A 456 6.00 -16.81 38.32
C GLY A 456 7.13 -17.67 37.80
N HIS A 457 7.76 -17.25 36.71
CA HIS A 457 8.89 -17.95 36.11
C HIS A 457 9.87 -16.96 35.47
N LEU A 458 11.13 -17.36 35.37
CA LEU A 458 12.17 -16.63 34.66
C LEU A 458 12.53 -17.38 33.37
N ASP A 459 12.28 -16.76 32.22
CA ASP A 459 12.48 -17.39 30.92
C ASP A 459 13.92 -17.22 30.40
N ALA A 460 14.52 -16.05 30.63
CA ALA A 460 15.87 -15.76 30.17
C ALA A 460 16.55 -14.64 30.97
N VAL A 461 17.89 -14.74 31.01
CA VAL A 461 18.80 -13.70 31.51
C VAL A 461 19.79 -13.37 30.41
N LEU A 462 19.69 -12.19 29.80
CA LEU A 462 20.52 -11.78 28.66
C LEU A 462 21.55 -10.75 29.09
N ARG A 463 22.83 -11.04 28.90
CA ARG A 463 23.91 -10.08 29.16
C ARG A 463 24.23 -9.30 27.88
N ILE A 464 23.84 -8.03 27.86
CA ILE A 464 23.96 -7.16 26.67
C ILE A 464 25.16 -6.21 26.75
N SER A 465 25.76 -6.03 27.93
CA SER A 465 27.02 -5.31 28.14
C SER A 465 27.74 -5.80 29.39
N ASP A 466 28.92 -5.25 29.69
CA ASP A 466 29.65 -5.58 30.92
C ASP A 466 28.88 -5.26 32.21
N ARG A 467 27.96 -4.30 32.13
CA ARG A 467 27.20 -3.76 33.26
C ARG A 467 25.70 -3.97 33.18
N HIS A 468 25.14 -4.56 32.13
CA HIS A 468 23.69 -4.64 31.97
C HIS A 468 23.22 -6.07 31.71
N LEU A 469 22.25 -6.49 32.52
CA LEU A 469 21.51 -7.74 32.38
C LEU A 469 20.04 -7.42 32.08
N VAL A 470 19.45 -8.17 31.16
CA VAL A 470 18.02 -8.14 30.86
C VAL A 470 17.37 -9.40 31.40
N LEU A 471 16.37 -9.23 32.26
CA LEU A 471 15.56 -10.29 32.85
C LEU A 471 14.21 -10.34 32.14
N VAL A 472 13.85 -11.52 31.64
CA VAL A 472 12.60 -11.77 30.92
C VAL A 472 11.90 -12.95 31.58
N GLY A 473 10.62 -12.78 31.92
CA GLY A 473 9.85 -13.81 32.61
C GLY A 473 8.39 -13.44 32.74
N TRP A 474 7.67 -14.11 33.65
CA TRP A 474 6.28 -13.79 33.98
C TRP A 474 6.00 -13.91 35.48
N CYS A 475 4.96 -13.20 35.94
CA CYS A 475 4.48 -13.21 37.33
C CYS A 475 2.96 -13.06 37.35
N SER A 476 2.26 -13.88 38.14
CA SER A 476 0.80 -13.84 38.28
C SER A 476 0.29 -12.70 39.16
N ASP A 477 1.18 -11.99 39.88
CA ASP A 477 0.82 -10.76 40.60
C ASP A 477 0.71 -9.57 39.64
N LEU A 478 -0.53 -9.16 39.40
CA LEU A 478 -0.92 -8.08 38.49
C LEU A 478 -1.09 -6.72 39.19
N ALA A 479 -0.85 -6.64 40.50
CA ALA A 479 -0.94 -5.37 41.21
C ALA A 479 0.13 -4.38 40.71
N ASP A 480 -0.22 -3.09 40.67
CA ASP A 480 0.74 -2.02 40.35
C ASP A 480 1.91 -1.98 41.35
N SER A 481 1.71 -2.52 42.56
CA SER A 481 2.72 -2.67 43.62
C SER A 481 3.61 -3.91 43.49
N ALA A 482 3.36 -4.79 42.53
CA ALA A 482 4.11 -6.03 42.41
C ALA A 482 5.59 -5.77 42.05
N SER A 483 6.47 -6.51 42.71
CA SER A 483 7.91 -6.41 42.49
C SER A 483 8.58 -7.78 42.54
N LEU A 484 9.72 -7.88 41.86
CA LEU A 484 10.64 -9.01 41.97
C LEU A 484 11.68 -8.70 43.04
N SER A 485 12.20 -9.72 43.72
CA SER A 485 13.28 -9.53 44.68
C SER A 485 14.58 -10.11 44.12
N LEU A 486 15.59 -9.26 43.96
CA LEU A 486 16.91 -9.66 43.49
C LEU A 486 17.90 -9.54 44.66
N ALA A 487 18.53 -10.65 45.06
CA ALA A 487 19.48 -10.66 46.17
C ALA A 487 20.79 -11.31 45.76
N GLU A 488 21.91 -10.80 46.27
CA GLU A 488 23.14 -11.58 46.32
C GLU A 488 22.99 -12.70 47.36
N PRO A 489 23.71 -13.83 47.26
CA PRO A 489 23.53 -14.99 48.13
C PRO A 489 23.63 -14.70 49.64
N ASN A 490 24.21 -13.54 50.03
CA ASN A 490 24.27 -13.03 51.41
C ASN A 490 24.11 -11.48 51.50
N GLY A 491 23.52 -10.83 50.48
CA GLY A 491 23.41 -9.37 50.38
C GLY A 491 21.99 -8.83 50.62
N PRO A 492 21.80 -7.51 50.73
CA PRO A 492 20.48 -6.91 50.85
C PRO A 492 19.65 -7.15 49.59
N ALA A 493 18.39 -7.55 49.77
CA ALA A 493 17.45 -7.76 48.67
C ALA A 493 17.05 -6.43 48.03
N MET A 494 17.26 -6.32 46.72
CA MET A 494 16.81 -5.21 45.88
C MET A 494 15.42 -5.51 45.34
N SER A 495 14.47 -4.59 45.54
CA SER A 495 13.13 -4.68 44.97
C SER A 495 13.12 -4.08 43.55
N LEU A 496 12.71 -4.88 42.57
CA LEU A 496 12.55 -4.49 41.17
C LEU A 496 11.05 -4.35 40.85
N PRO A 497 10.48 -3.13 40.81
CA PRO A 497 9.07 -2.96 40.53
C PRO A 497 8.75 -3.37 39.09
N LEU A 498 7.71 -4.17 38.92
CA LEU A 498 7.23 -4.56 37.60
C LEU A 498 6.46 -3.40 36.95
N GLY A 499 5.64 -2.71 37.74
CA GLY A 499 4.84 -1.57 37.30
C GLY A 499 3.71 -1.96 36.31
N PRO A 500 3.04 -0.95 35.72
CA PRO A 500 1.78 -1.15 34.99
C PRO A 500 1.99 -1.55 33.51
N VAL A 501 3.20 -1.42 32.99
CA VAL A 501 3.54 -1.76 31.61
C VAL A 501 4.18 -3.14 31.59
N ARG A 502 3.45 -4.12 31.09
CA ARG A 502 3.81 -5.53 31.08
C ARG A 502 3.58 -6.18 29.72
N ILE A 503 4.15 -7.35 29.53
CA ILE A 503 4.13 -8.14 28.30
C ILE A 503 2.96 -9.12 28.35
N ARG A 504 2.25 -9.28 27.23
CA ARG A 504 1.17 -10.26 27.17
C ARG A 504 1.72 -11.66 26.95
N ARG A 505 1.25 -12.61 27.76
CA ARG A 505 1.68 -14.01 27.75
C ARG A 505 0.47 -14.95 27.69
N PRO A 506 -0.09 -15.19 26.49
CA PRO A 506 -1.24 -16.08 26.31
C PRO A 506 -0.93 -17.52 26.72
N ASP A 507 0.32 -17.95 26.54
CA ASP A 507 0.85 -19.23 26.99
C ASP A 507 0.77 -19.39 28.52
N VAL A 508 1.11 -18.34 29.26
CA VAL A 508 0.99 -18.30 30.73
C VAL A 508 -0.47 -18.21 31.16
N GLN A 509 -1.27 -17.43 30.43
CA GLN A 509 -2.71 -17.34 30.67
C GLN A 509 -3.40 -18.72 30.54
N GLU A 510 -3.01 -19.49 29.52
CA GLU A 510 -3.48 -20.87 29.32
C GLU A 510 -2.97 -21.80 30.42
N ALA A 511 -1.68 -21.73 30.77
CA ALA A 511 -1.07 -22.59 31.78
C ALA A 511 -1.61 -22.36 33.21
N LEU A 512 -2.00 -21.12 33.54
CA LEU A 512 -2.65 -20.77 34.81
C LEU A 512 -4.16 -21.03 34.78
N GLU A 513 -4.69 -21.62 33.70
CA GLU A 513 -6.13 -21.80 33.46
C GLU A 513 -6.92 -20.51 33.72
N TRP A 514 -6.34 -19.35 33.36
CA TRP A 514 -6.84 -18.04 33.75
C TRP A 514 -8.13 -17.70 32.99
N CYS A 515 -9.25 -18.01 33.64
CA CYS A 515 -10.59 -17.90 33.09
C CYS A 515 -11.29 -16.58 33.49
N SER A 516 -10.62 -15.43 33.30
CA SER A 516 -11.27 -14.12 33.41
C SER A 516 -11.40 -13.47 32.02
N GLY A 517 -12.47 -12.70 31.80
CA GLY A 517 -12.69 -11.99 30.52
C GLY A 517 -11.60 -10.95 30.21
N ARG A 518 -10.71 -10.68 31.16
CA ARG A 518 -9.54 -9.83 31.01
C ARG A 518 -8.38 -10.66 30.46
N ARG A 519 -7.59 -10.06 29.56
CA ARG A 519 -6.31 -10.61 29.10
C ARG A 519 -5.18 -9.95 29.89
N PRO A 520 -4.82 -10.47 31.07
CA PRO A 520 -3.77 -9.89 31.89
C PRO A 520 -2.40 -9.98 31.21
N ASP A 521 -1.57 -8.97 31.45
CA ASP A 521 -0.22 -8.88 30.94
C ASP A 521 0.74 -9.46 32.00
N PHE A 522 0.92 -10.79 32.01
CA PHE A 522 1.72 -11.49 33.03
C PHE A 522 3.24 -11.32 32.87
N GLY A 523 3.71 -11.05 31.66
CA GLY A 523 5.12 -11.00 31.32
C GLY A 523 5.82 -9.74 31.81
N PHE A 524 7.11 -9.83 32.10
CA PHE A 524 7.95 -8.69 32.44
C PHE A 524 9.23 -8.68 31.60
N PHE A 525 9.75 -7.47 31.40
CA PHE A 525 11.06 -7.20 30.82
C PHE A 525 11.74 -6.15 31.68
N ARG A 526 12.87 -6.49 32.29
CA ARG A 526 13.58 -5.60 33.23
C ARG A 526 15.05 -5.54 32.86
N ILE A 527 15.60 -4.33 32.76
CA ILE A 527 17.04 -4.15 32.68
C ILE A 527 17.57 -3.83 34.08
N VAL A 528 18.71 -4.42 34.44
CA VAL A 528 19.36 -4.21 35.72
C VAL A 528 20.82 -3.87 35.47
N GLU A 529 21.28 -2.78 36.08
CA GLU A 529 22.69 -2.39 36.08
C GLU A 529 23.46 -3.15 37.17
N ARG A 530 24.59 -3.75 36.81
CA ARG A 530 25.44 -4.58 37.66
C ARG A 530 26.88 -4.06 37.68
N SER A 531 27.52 -4.16 38.86
CA SER A 531 28.96 -4.05 39.01
C SER A 531 29.65 -5.39 38.72
N VAL A 532 30.76 -5.35 37.98
CA VAL A 532 31.39 -6.47 37.24
C VAL A 532 31.82 -7.67 38.11
N ASP A 533 31.82 -7.54 39.44
CA ASP A 533 32.42 -8.51 40.39
C ASP A 533 31.44 -9.25 41.34
N ALA A 534 30.11 -9.07 41.23
CA ALA A 534 29.17 -9.66 42.19
C ALA A 534 28.90 -11.17 41.98
N THR A 535 28.84 -11.98 43.05
CA THR A 535 28.43 -13.41 43.05
C THR A 535 27.04 -13.67 42.41
N PRO A 536 26.68 -14.91 42.02
CA PRO A 536 25.44 -15.18 41.30
C PRO A 536 24.23 -14.67 42.06
N LEU A 537 23.46 -13.80 41.42
CA LEU A 537 22.25 -13.22 41.98
C LEU A 537 21.15 -14.29 42.02
N GLN A 538 20.33 -14.25 43.07
CA GLN A 538 19.09 -15.02 43.17
C GLN A 538 17.91 -14.10 42.90
N LEU A 539 17.00 -14.53 42.03
CA LEU A 539 15.75 -13.82 41.77
C LEU A 539 14.61 -14.56 42.45
N THR A 540 13.79 -13.87 43.23
CA THR A 540 12.59 -14.42 43.88
C THR A 540 11.34 -13.82 43.23
N ILE A 541 10.39 -14.67 42.85
CA ILE A 541 9.08 -14.32 42.30
C ILE A 541 8.01 -15.02 43.14
N GLY A 542 7.21 -14.26 43.89
CA GLY A 542 6.28 -14.86 44.85
C GLY A 542 7.03 -15.68 45.90
N ALA A 543 6.77 -16.99 45.95
CA ALA A 543 7.47 -17.93 46.84
C ALA A 543 8.63 -18.70 46.17
N GLU A 544 8.84 -18.53 44.86
CA GLU A 544 9.82 -19.29 44.08
C GLU A 544 11.15 -18.55 43.94
N VAL A 545 12.26 -19.29 44.01
CA VAL A 545 13.64 -18.75 43.93
C VAL A 545 14.35 -19.35 42.72
N PHE A 546 14.88 -18.47 41.85
CA PHE A 546 15.54 -18.81 40.60
C PHE A 546 17.03 -18.51 40.65
N SER A 547 17.82 -19.43 40.08
CA SER A 547 19.25 -19.24 39.81
C SER A 547 19.39 -18.54 38.46
N LEU A 548 20.19 -17.47 38.36
CA LEU A 548 20.38 -16.78 37.08
C LEU A 548 21.45 -17.47 36.22
N GLU A 549 21.03 -18.21 35.20
CA GLU A 549 21.91 -18.69 34.13
C GLU A 549 21.97 -17.63 33.00
N GLU A 550 23.11 -16.94 32.89
CA GLU A 550 23.29 -15.82 31.95
C GLU A 550 23.63 -16.31 30.53
N LEU A 551 22.89 -15.83 29.53
CA LEU A 551 23.28 -15.91 28.13
C LEU A 551 24.07 -14.67 27.73
N ASP A 552 25.34 -14.84 27.38
CA ASP A 552 26.25 -13.74 27.03
C ASP A 552 26.12 -13.31 25.56
N LEU A 553 25.64 -12.09 25.32
CA LEU A 553 25.42 -11.51 24.00
C LEU A 553 26.39 -10.35 23.68
N ARG A 554 27.43 -10.16 24.50
CA ARG A 554 28.37 -9.02 24.36
C ARG A 554 29.24 -9.06 23.11
N GLU A 555 29.34 -10.20 22.44
CA GLU A 555 30.09 -10.35 21.17
C GLU A 555 29.16 -10.41 19.94
N GLU A 556 27.84 -10.50 20.14
CA GLU A 556 26.86 -10.68 19.06
C GLU A 556 26.51 -9.36 18.35
N GLY A 557 26.28 -9.38 17.03
CA GLY A 557 26.00 -8.17 16.24
C GLY A 557 24.71 -7.43 16.66
N TYR A 558 24.66 -6.10 16.47
CA TYR A 558 23.53 -5.24 16.89
C TYR A 558 22.17 -5.81 16.47
N GLN A 559 22.03 -6.27 15.23
CA GLN A 559 20.77 -6.77 14.69
C GLN A 559 20.31 -8.05 15.41
N VAL A 560 21.23 -9.00 15.65
CA VAL A 560 20.93 -10.26 16.35
C VAL A 560 20.45 -10.00 17.77
N VAL A 561 21.11 -9.08 18.48
CA VAL A 561 20.71 -8.75 19.85
C VAL A 561 19.41 -7.95 19.87
N ALA A 562 19.22 -7.02 18.94
CA ALA A 562 17.99 -6.25 18.79
C ALA A 562 16.77 -7.15 18.53
N GLU A 563 16.86 -8.05 17.56
CA GLU A 563 15.80 -9.02 17.25
C GLU A 563 15.46 -9.87 18.46
N ARG A 564 16.46 -10.38 19.18
CA ARG A 564 16.24 -11.19 20.39
C ARG A 564 15.61 -10.41 21.55
N LEU A 565 15.97 -9.14 21.73
CA LEU A 565 15.30 -8.26 22.71
C LEU A 565 13.85 -7.99 22.32
N LEU A 566 13.58 -7.82 21.03
CA LEU A 566 12.22 -7.69 20.53
C LEU A 566 11.46 -9.00 20.77
N ASP A 567 11.93 -10.15 20.31
CA ASP A 567 11.24 -11.44 20.48
C ASP A 567 10.87 -11.72 21.96
N SER A 568 11.74 -11.31 22.89
CA SER A 568 11.51 -11.41 24.34
C SER A 568 10.27 -10.64 24.85
N CYS A 569 9.79 -9.64 24.11
CA CYS A 569 8.57 -8.90 24.43
C CYS A 569 7.30 -9.48 23.83
N GLN A 570 7.38 -10.60 23.10
CA GLN A 570 6.22 -11.32 22.58
C GLN A 570 5.27 -10.37 21.82
N TRP A 571 5.81 -9.54 20.91
CA TRP A 571 5.09 -8.42 20.25
C TRP A 571 3.81 -8.83 19.54
N PHE A 572 3.77 -10.06 19.06
CA PHE A 572 2.59 -10.65 18.45
C PHE A 572 1.40 -10.69 19.42
N HIS A 573 1.67 -10.80 20.71
CA HIS A 573 0.67 -10.87 21.77
C HIS A 573 0.56 -9.56 22.57
N THR A 574 1.66 -8.83 22.77
CA THR A 574 1.69 -7.60 23.56
C THR A 574 1.01 -6.43 22.82
N PRO A 575 -0.02 -5.78 23.40
CA PRO A 575 -0.74 -4.69 22.73
C PRO A 575 0.16 -3.51 22.35
N VAL A 576 -0.11 -2.89 21.21
CA VAL A 576 0.61 -1.71 20.70
C VAL A 576 0.64 -0.55 21.70
N THR A 577 -0.42 -0.39 22.50
CA THR A 577 -0.49 0.64 23.56
C THR A 577 0.52 0.45 24.70
N ARG A 578 1.18 -0.71 24.79
CA ARG A 578 2.27 -0.97 25.75
C ARG A 578 3.64 -0.62 25.18
N ILE A 579 3.76 -0.42 23.86
CA ILE A 579 5.04 -0.19 23.18
C ILE A 579 5.69 1.09 23.67
N ASP A 580 4.94 2.20 23.73
CA ASP A 580 5.46 3.47 24.21
C ASP A 580 5.98 3.34 25.65
N GLY A 581 5.23 2.66 26.52
CA GLY A 581 5.65 2.41 27.90
C GLY A 581 6.85 1.45 28.03
N LEU A 582 7.03 0.48 27.12
CA LEU A 582 8.19 -0.41 27.10
C LEU A 582 9.43 0.34 26.58
N MET A 583 9.24 1.22 25.57
CA MET A 583 10.30 2.06 25.00
C MET A 583 10.74 3.17 25.92
N GLU A 584 9.82 3.77 26.67
CA GLU A 584 10.12 4.80 27.66
C GLU A 584 10.85 4.24 28.89
N ARG A 585 10.86 2.91 29.07
CA ARG A 585 11.44 2.22 30.24
C ARG A 585 12.57 1.26 29.84
N ASP A 586 12.48 0.01 30.31
CA ASP A 586 13.58 -0.96 30.35
C ASP A 586 14.03 -1.43 28.95
N LEU A 587 13.12 -1.53 27.97
CA LEU A 587 13.48 -1.97 26.61
C LEU A 587 14.14 -0.84 25.81
N GLY A 588 13.67 0.41 25.93
CA GLY A 588 14.38 1.54 25.31
C GLY A 588 15.77 1.78 25.90
N GLU A 589 15.95 1.54 27.20
CA GLU A 589 17.28 1.53 27.82
C GLU A 589 18.17 0.42 27.24
N ALA A 590 17.64 -0.80 27.06
CA ALA A 590 18.39 -1.88 26.42
C ALA A 590 18.83 -1.53 24.99
N PHE A 591 17.94 -0.91 24.19
CA PHE A 591 18.29 -0.40 22.86
C PHE A 591 19.32 0.72 22.89
N ARG A 592 19.25 1.62 23.89
CA ARG A 592 20.25 2.68 24.09
C ARG A 592 21.63 2.09 24.33
N VAL A 593 21.74 1.06 25.17
CA VAL A 593 22.98 0.32 25.44
C VAL A 593 23.52 -0.35 24.16
N LEU A 594 22.66 -1.01 23.37
CA LEU A 594 23.06 -1.63 22.10
C LEU A 594 23.53 -0.60 21.06
N TRP A 595 22.86 0.55 20.98
CA TRP A 595 23.24 1.63 20.08
C TRP A 595 24.59 2.24 20.44
N GLN A 596 24.88 2.41 21.72
CA GLN A 596 26.20 2.86 22.21
C GLN A 596 27.30 1.86 21.83
N ARG A 597 27.01 0.54 21.92
CA ARG A 597 27.93 -0.52 21.48
C ARG A 597 28.20 -0.46 19.97
N ARG A 598 27.19 -0.19 19.14
CA ARG A 598 27.35 -0.01 17.68
C ARG A 598 28.17 1.23 17.33
N ARG A 599 27.99 2.35 18.04
CA ARG A 599 28.79 3.58 17.85
C ARG A 599 30.28 3.37 18.12
N ALA A 600 30.66 2.37 18.92
CA ALA A 600 32.04 2.04 19.21
C ALA A 600 32.74 1.20 18.11
N ALA A 601 32.03 0.77 17.05
CA ALA A 601 32.61 0.05 15.92
C ALA A 601 33.09 1.01 14.80
N PRO A 602 34.34 0.90 14.30
CA PRO A 602 34.90 1.88 13.37
C PRO A 602 34.38 1.70 11.93
N ALA A 603 33.92 2.80 11.32
CA ALA A 603 33.60 2.89 9.87
C ALA A 603 34.89 3.04 9.03
N GLY A 604 34.87 2.55 7.78
CA GLY A 604 36.04 2.54 6.88
C GLY A 604 36.56 3.94 6.50
N ASP A 605 37.89 4.11 6.55
CA ASP A 605 38.59 5.37 6.30
C ASP A 605 38.29 5.96 4.88
N PRO A 606 37.80 7.22 4.77
CA PRO A 606 37.54 7.88 3.50
C PRO A 606 38.75 7.96 2.56
N ASP A 607 39.97 8.04 3.10
CA ASP A 607 41.18 8.10 2.28
C ASP A 607 41.42 6.78 1.53
N VAL A 608 41.03 5.65 2.12
CA VAL A 608 41.04 4.33 1.47
C VAL A 608 39.94 4.24 0.40
N GLN A 609 38.74 4.76 0.68
CA GLN A 609 37.64 4.81 -0.30
C GLN A 609 38.03 5.62 -1.54
N LEU A 610 38.64 6.79 -1.36
CA LEU A 610 39.09 7.65 -2.46
C LEU A 610 40.24 7.05 -3.28
N GLN A 611 41.16 6.32 -2.65
CA GLN A 611 42.26 5.63 -3.33
C GLN A 611 41.78 4.46 -4.22
N SER A 612 40.63 3.86 -3.91
CA SER A 612 40.06 2.74 -4.66
C SER A 612 39.33 3.16 -5.95
N LEU A 613 39.11 4.46 -6.16
CA LEU A 613 38.38 5.02 -7.30
C LEU A 613 39.36 5.44 -8.43
N GLN A 614 38.95 5.30 -9.70
CA GLN A 614 39.77 5.66 -10.87
C GLN A 614 40.30 7.10 -10.82
N GLN A 615 41.55 7.31 -11.29
CA GLN A 615 42.18 8.63 -11.38
C GLN A 615 41.39 9.58 -12.32
N LEU A 616 41.23 10.83 -11.88
CA LEU A 616 40.54 11.89 -12.63
C LEU A 616 41.28 12.23 -13.93
N GLN A 617 40.53 12.63 -14.96
CA GLN A 617 41.09 13.18 -16.18
C GLN A 617 41.47 14.67 -15.96
N PRO A 618 42.49 15.20 -16.66
CA PRO A 618 42.83 16.62 -16.60
C PRO A 618 41.64 17.49 -17.10
N ASP A 619 41.39 18.62 -16.43
CA ASP A 619 40.39 19.65 -16.73
C ASP A 619 38.90 19.28 -16.46
N GLN A 620 38.62 18.21 -15.72
CA GLN A 620 37.27 17.78 -15.34
C GLN A 620 36.71 18.54 -14.11
N THR A 621 35.50 19.10 -14.21
CA THR A 621 34.85 19.74 -13.04
C THR A 621 34.33 18.69 -12.06
N VAL A 622 34.70 18.78 -10.78
CA VAL A 622 34.23 17.91 -9.69
C VAL A 622 33.15 18.63 -8.87
N LEU A 623 31.99 17.98 -8.70
CA LEU A 623 30.91 18.43 -7.83
C LEU A 623 30.73 17.44 -6.67
N LEU A 624 31.08 17.86 -5.46
CA LEU A 624 30.81 17.11 -4.23
C LEU A 624 29.40 17.40 -3.71
N VAL A 625 28.62 16.37 -3.40
CA VAL A 625 27.26 16.50 -2.84
C VAL A 625 27.21 15.76 -1.50
N CYS A 626 26.99 16.51 -0.42
CA CYS A 626 26.94 15.97 0.94
C CYS A 626 25.47 15.72 1.35
N LEU A 627 25.13 14.48 1.65
CA LEU A 627 23.76 14.05 1.94
C LEU A 627 23.65 13.35 3.29
N ASN A 628 22.63 13.72 4.06
CA ASN A 628 22.29 13.11 5.35
C ASN A 628 20.78 12.79 5.46
N SER A 629 20.05 12.83 4.35
CA SER A 629 18.61 12.62 4.30
C SER A 629 18.24 11.92 2.99
N THR A 630 17.43 10.86 3.09
CA THR A 630 16.89 10.11 1.96
C THR A 630 16.01 10.98 1.05
N VAL A 631 15.27 11.92 1.63
CA VAL A 631 14.43 12.87 0.89
C VAL A 631 15.27 13.86 0.11
N MET A 632 16.30 14.45 0.75
CA MET A 632 17.20 15.40 0.09
C MET A 632 18.01 14.72 -1.02
N ALA A 633 18.45 13.49 -0.77
CA ALA A 633 19.19 12.69 -1.74
C ALA A 633 18.40 12.49 -3.03
N ARG A 634 17.11 12.13 -2.91
CA ARG A 634 16.25 11.89 -4.07
C ARG A 634 15.95 13.18 -4.84
N LEU A 635 15.69 14.29 -4.15
CA LEU A 635 15.39 15.58 -4.78
C LEU A 635 16.61 16.19 -5.48
N GLN A 636 17.77 16.19 -4.83
CA GLN A 636 18.98 16.77 -5.41
C GLN A 636 19.49 15.93 -6.58
N LEU A 637 19.54 14.60 -6.44
CA LEU A 637 20.09 13.75 -7.49
C LEU A 637 19.16 13.58 -8.69
N ASP A 638 17.83 13.61 -8.49
CA ASP A 638 16.88 13.64 -9.62
C ASP A 638 16.99 14.94 -10.43
N ARG A 639 17.37 16.05 -9.81
CA ARG A 639 17.68 17.30 -10.53
C ARG A 639 19.02 17.19 -11.25
N LEU A 640 20.08 16.78 -10.53
CA LEU A 640 21.45 16.71 -11.07
C LEU A 640 21.56 15.75 -12.26
N ARG A 641 20.88 14.60 -12.24
CA ARG A 641 20.90 13.61 -13.34
C ARG A 641 20.25 14.09 -14.63
N ARG A 642 19.47 15.18 -14.61
CA ARG A 642 18.82 15.76 -15.80
C ARG A 642 19.72 16.77 -16.52
N TYR A 643 20.86 17.12 -15.95
CA TYR A 643 21.77 18.08 -16.57
C TYR A 643 22.63 17.42 -17.66
N PRO A 644 22.70 18.02 -18.86
CA PRO A 644 23.50 17.47 -19.96
C PRO A 644 24.98 17.29 -19.61
N SER A 645 25.56 18.17 -18.79
CA SER A 645 26.97 18.08 -18.37
C SER A 645 27.26 16.94 -17.39
N VAL A 646 26.27 16.55 -16.57
CA VAL A 646 26.36 15.38 -15.68
C VAL A 646 26.17 14.11 -16.49
N GLN A 647 25.22 14.11 -17.44
CA GLN A 647 24.97 12.97 -18.34
C GLN A 647 26.12 12.72 -19.32
N SER A 648 26.79 13.77 -19.80
CA SER A 648 27.93 13.67 -20.70
C SER A 648 29.26 13.40 -19.98
N GLY A 649 29.27 13.40 -18.64
CA GLY A 649 30.48 13.23 -17.84
C GLY A 649 31.40 14.47 -17.77
N GLY A 650 30.98 15.60 -18.34
CA GLY A 650 31.70 16.88 -18.23
C GLY A 650 31.78 17.42 -16.80
N VAL A 651 30.84 17.02 -15.94
CA VAL A 651 30.91 17.18 -14.48
C VAL A 651 30.98 15.81 -13.83
N ARG A 652 32.02 15.57 -13.03
CA ARG A 652 32.19 14.39 -12.18
C ARG A 652 31.41 14.60 -10.89
N LEU A 653 30.41 13.76 -10.64
CA LEU A 653 29.59 13.84 -9.45
C LEU A 653 30.20 12.97 -8.34
N VAL A 654 30.53 13.54 -7.19
CA VAL A 654 30.96 12.81 -5.99
C VAL A 654 29.89 12.98 -4.94
N VAL A 655 29.25 11.90 -4.51
CA VAL A 655 28.16 11.92 -3.53
C VAL A 655 28.67 11.32 -2.22
N ALA A 656 28.69 12.10 -1.16
CA ALA A 656 29.07 11.65 0.17
C ALA A 656 27.82 11.53 1.05
N VAL A 657 27.54 10.33 1.56
CA VAL A 657 26.36 10.08 2.42
C VAL A 657 26.74 9.86 3.87
N GLN A 658 25.91 10.33 4.80
CA GLN A 658 26.03 9.95 6.21
C GLN A 658 25.72 8.46 6.37
N ASP A 659 26.67 7.74 6.96
CA ASP A 659 26.50 6.32 7.25
C ASP A 659 25.38 6.09 8.28
N GLY A 660 24.68 4.98 8.13
CA GLY A 660 23.56 4.59 9.01
C GLY A 660 22.23 5.34 8.79
N VAL A 661 22.14 6.24 7.81
CA VAL A 661 20.85 6.85 7.44
C VAL A 661 20.04 5.85 6.63
N SER A 662 18.81 5.56 7.07
CA SER A 662 17.88 4.67 6.38
C SER A 662 16.59 5.38 5.97
N CYS A 663 15.87 4.78 5.02
CA CYS A 663 14.53 5.19 4.67
C CYS A 663 13.55 4.69 5.74
N CYS A 664 12.81 5.59 6.38
CA CYS A 664 11.81 5.22 7.38
C CYS A 664 10.66 4.36 6.80
N TYR A 665 10.42 4.42 5.49
CA TYR A 665 9.35 3.65 4.83
C TYR A 665 9.81 2.31 4.26
N SER A 666 11.10 2.14 3.97
CA SER A 666 11.60 0.91 3.31
C SER A 666 12.75 0.22 4.03
N GLY A 667 13.29 0.80 5.10
CA GLY A 667 14.46 0.29 5.82
C GLY A 667 15.78 0.37 5.04
N CYS A 668 15.74 0.54 3.72
CA CYS A 668 16.92 0.64 2.86
C CYS A 668 17.87 1.75 3.34
N LEU A 669 19.16 1.43 3.42
CA LEU A 669 20.18 2.42 3.70
C LEU A 669 20.26 3.43 2.56
N LEU A 670 20.53 4.68 2.92
CA LEU A 670 20.72 5.79 1.99
C LEU A 670 21.85 5.48 1.00
N PHE A 671 22.90 4.78 1.45
CA PHE A 671 24.00 4.35 0.60
C PHE A 671 23.51 3.41 -0.52
N ASP A 672 22.79 2.35 -0.18
CA ASP A 672 22.30 1.37 -1.14
C ASP A 672 21.30 1.98 -2.13
N LEU A 673 20.37 2.78 -1.61
CA LEU A 673 19.38 3.51 -2.40
C LEU A 673 20.03 4.43 -3.45
N LEU A 674 21.19 5.04 -3.12
CA LEU A 674 21.91 5.90 -4.05
C LEU A 674 22.86 5.17 -4.97
N SER A 675 23.38 4.03 -4.58
CA SER A 675 24.16 3.16 -5.47
C SER A 675 23.34 2.84 -6.72
N ASP A 676 22.09 2.42 -6.55
CA ASP A 676 21.17 2.13 -7.66
C ASP A 676 20.82 3.37 -8.49
N LEU A 677 20.60 4.51 -7.83
CA LEU A 677 20.21 5.74 -8.51
C LEU A 677 21.35 6.36 -9.33
N LEU A 678 22.59 6.14 -8.90
CA LEU A 678 23.80 6.60 -9.57
C LEU A 678 24.33 5.60 -10.59
N ALA A 679 23.86 4.35 -10.61
CA ALA A 679 24.30 3.31 -11.54
C ALA A 679 24.11 3.69 -13.02
N SER A 680 23.15 4.57 -13.33
CA SER A 680 22.93 5.08 -14.69
C SER A 680 23.83 6.26 -15.08
N LEU A 681 24.67 6.76 -14.18
CA LEU A 681 25.58 7.89 -14.40
C LEU A 681 27.04 7.40 -14.42
N PRO A 682 27.67 7.26 -15.60
CA PRO A 682 28.96 6.60 -15.74
C PRO A 682 30.15 7.31 -15.06
N SER A 683 29.99 8.56 -14.63
CA SER A 683 31.03 9.37 -13.98
C SER A 683 30.76 9.66 -12.49
N ALA A 684 29.68 9.12 -11.91
CA ALA A 684 29.33 9.36 -10.51
C ALA A 684 30.11 8.47 -9.54
N LEU A 685 30.44 9.00 -8.37
CA LEU A 685 31.13 8.31 -7.28
C LEU A 685 30.30 8.42 -6.00
N LEU A 686 30.21 7.35 -5.22
CA LEU A 686 29.50 7.32 -3.94
C LEU A 686 30.49 7.03 -2.81
N LEU A 687 30.46 7.82 -1.75
CA LEU A 687 31.32 7.73 -0.58
C LEU A 687 30.49 7.65 0.70
N SER A 688 30.93 6.85 1.66
CA SER A 688 30.32 6.78 2.99
C SER A 688 31.09 7.65 3.98
N LYS A 689 30.38 8.56 4.67
CA LYS A 689 30.91 9.39 5.76
C LYS A 689 30.55 8.76 7.10
N GLY A 690 31.55 8.22 7.78
CA GLY A 690 31.42 7.73 9.15
C GLY A 690 30.89 8.81 10.12
N PRO A 691 30.32 8.39 11.27
CA PRO A 691 29.71 9.29 12.24
C PRO A 691 30.71 10.30 12.84
N GLU A 692 31.95 9.89 13.04
CA GLU A 692 33.02 10.71 13.65
C GLU A 692 33.67 11.73 12.69
N ILE A 693 33.44 11.57 11.38
CA ILE A 693 34.03 12.46 10.36
C ILE A 693 33.13 13.67 10.18
N ARG A 694 33.67 14.88 10.38
CA ARG A 694 32.94 16.11 10.10
C ARG A 694 32.80 16.32 8.59
N TRP A 695 31.70 16.92 8.14
CA TRP A 695 31.52 17.28 6.71
C TRP A 695 32.67 18.15 6.17
N SER A 696 33.26 19.02 6.99
CA SER A 696 34.42 19.83 6.62
C SER A 696 35.72 19.02 6.45
N GLN A 697 35.84 17.85 7.09
CA GLN A 697 36.93 16.91 6.83
C GLN A 697 36.69 16.17 5.51
N MET A 698 35.45 15.73 5.27
CA MET A 698 35.04 15.10 4.01
C MET A 698 35.33 15.99 2.79
N VAL A 699 34.93 17.26 2.84
CA VAL A 699 35.20 18.24 1.77
C VAL A 699 36.71 18.41 1.54
N ARG A 700 37.51 18.49 2.61
CA ARG A 700 38.98 18.62 2.50
C ARG A 700 39.63 17.39 1.87
N GLN A 701 39.17 16.19 2.21
CA GLN A 701 39.69 14.94 1.64
C GLN A 701 39.38 14.83 0.15
N VAL A 702 38.13 15.09 -0.26
CA VAL A 702 37.75 15.05 -1.68
C VAL A 702 38.45 16.17 -2.47
N ARG A 703 38.62 17.37 -1.90
CA ARG A 703 39.35 18.48 -2.55
C ARG A 703 40.84 18.18 -2.74
N ARG A 704 41.47 17.46 -1.80
CA ARG A 704 42.87 17.00 -1.95
C ARG A 704 42.98 15.93 -3.02
N TRP A 705 42.01 15.02 -3.07
CA TRP A 705 41.94 13.97 -4.09
C TRP A 705 41.75 14.57 -5.51
N SER A 706 40.96 15.63 -5.65
CA SER A 706 40.68 16.28 -6.94
C SER A 706 41.77 17.22 -7.46
N ALA A 707 43.03 17.05 -7.05
CA ALA A 707 44.10 18.04 -7.25
C ALA A 707 44.16 18.61 -8.68
N ALA A 708 44.19 19.95 -8.79
CA ALA A 708 44.23 20.77 -10.01
C ALA A 708 42.91 21.02 -10.77
N GLU A 709 41.78 20.48 -10.31
CA GLU A 709 40.49 20.61 -11.01
C GLU A 709 39.53 21.70 -10.49
N ARG A 710 38.60 22.13 -11.35
CA ARG A 710 37.46 22.99 -10.95
C ARG A 710 36.59 22.22 -9.96
N PHE A 711 36.40 22.75 -8.76
CA PHE A 711 35.71 22.05 -7.67
C PHE A 711 34.58 22.90 -7.11
N ALA A 712 33.41 22.28 -6.97
CA ALA A 712 32.27 22.83 -6.25
C ALA A 712 31.77 21.81 -5.23
N PHE A 713 31.12 22.27 -4.16
CA PHE A 713 30.43 21.37 -3.23
C PHE A 713 29.06 21.90 -2.84
N LEU A 714 28.14 20.98 -2.57
CA LEU A 714 26.81 21.21 -2.02
C LEU A 714 26.77 20.67 -0.59
N GLY A 715 26.53 21.56 0.36
CA GLY A 715 26.43 21.20 1.78
C GLY A 715 25.13 20.43 2.12
N PRO A 716 25.12 19.74 3.27
CA PRO A 716 23.91 19.08 3.75
C PRO A 716 22.81 20.12 4.01
N GLY A 717 21.67 19.97 3.35
CA GLY A 717 20.50 20.86 3.49
C GLY A 717 20.36 21.98 2.45
N VAL A 718 21.27 22.08 1.48
CA VAL A 718 21.19 23.13 0.43
C VAL A 718 20.29 22.68 -0.73
N LEU A 719 19.17 23.34 -0.98
CA LEU A 719 18.33 23.13 -2.18
C LEU A 719 18.63 24.24 -3.21
N THR A 720 19.36 23.93 -4.29
CA THR A 720 19.64 24.93 -5.34
C THR A 720 18.53 24.99 -6.40
N SER A 721 18.28 26.20 -6.91
CA SER A 721 17.53 26.43 -8.15
C SER A 721 18.46 26.26 -9.36
N SER A 722 17.93 25.80 -10.49
CA SER A 722 18.70 25.51 -11.71
C SER A 722 19.31 26.75 -12.38
N SER A 723 18.81 27.94 -12.06
CA SER A 723 19.23 29.23 -12.64
C SER A 723 20.46 29.84 -11.94
N ASP A 724 20.58 29.69 -10.62
CA ASP A 724 21.68 30.29 -9.84
C ASP A 724 23.03 29.61 -10.15
N TRP A 725 22.97 28.33 -10.52
CA TRP A 725 24.13 27.50 -10.83
C TRP A 725 24.79 27.84 -12.18
N LEU A 726 23.98 28.19 -13.19
CA LEU A 726 24.46 28.58 -14.53
C LEU A 726 25.10 29.98 -14.52
N ALA A 727 24.60 30.89 -13.69
CA ALA A 727 25.16 32.23 -13.54
C ALA A 727 26.58 32.18 -12.95
N GLU A 728 26.77 31.43 -11.86
CA GLU A 728 28.06 31.30 -11.16
C GLU A 728 29.12 30.53 -11.96
N MET A 729 28.74 29.42 -12.61
CA MET A 729 29.69 28.66 -13.45
C MET A 729 30.10 29.42 -14.73
N SER A 730 29.24 30.29 -15.26
CA SER A 730 29.57 31.14 -16.42
C SER A 730 30.57 32.25 -16.09
N ALA A 731 30.69 32.64 -14.81
CA ALA A 731 31.58 33.69 -14.34
C ALA A 731 33.01 33.22 -14.06
N GLY A 732 33.29 31.91 -14.15
CA GLY A 732 34.66 31.37 -14.05
C GLY A 732 35.30 31.44 -12.66
N LEU A 733 34.48 31.53 -11.59
CA LEU A 733 34.99 31.55 -10.22
C LEU A 733 35.58 30.20 -9.82
N SER A 734 36.83 30.21 -9.34
CA SER A 734 37.57 29.05 -8.85
C SER A 734 37.27 28.72 -7.37
N GLU A 735 36.64 29.65 -6.64
CA GLU A 735 36.12 29.47 -5.29
C GLU A 735 34.81 30.27 -5.13
N LEU A 736 33.77 29.64 -4.58
CA LEU A 736 32.55 30.33 -4.16
C LEU A 736 32.83 31.06 -2.83
N PRO A 737 32.41 32.33 -2.66
CA PRO A 737 32.63 33.06 -1.41
C PRO A 737 31.97 32.34 -0.21
N PRO A 738 32.66 32.17 0.92
CA PRO A 738 32.01 31.79 2.16
C PRO A 738 31.08 32.95 2.56
N GLY A 739 29.77 32.72 2.46
CA GLY A 739 28.75 33.74 2.77
C GLY A 739 27.64 33.90 1.73
N LEU A 740 27.74 33.29 0.54
CA LEU A 740 26.65 33.38 -0.47
C LEU A 740 25.34 32.72 0.00
N PHE A 741 25.41 31.90 1.05
CA PHE A 741 24.27 31.18 1.64
C PHE A 741 24.15 31.35 3.16
N ASP A 742 24.83 32.35 3.74
CA ASP A 742 24.56 32.70 5.14
C ASP A 742 23.24 33.47 5.25
N GLY A 743 22.23 32.79 5.80
CA GLY A 743 21.05 33.42 6.43
C GLY A 743 19.89 33.85 5.54
N GLY A 744 20.02 33.88 4.21
CA GLY A 744 18.92 34.21 3.30
C GLY A 744 18.02 33.02 2.98
N ARG A 745 17.22 32.51 3.94
CA ARG A 745 16.21 31.46 3.65
C ARG A 745 15.19 31.99 2.62
N PRO A 746 15.10 31.44 1.39
CA PRO A 746 14.04 31.85 0.48
C PRO A 746 12.68 31.52 1.11
N PRO A 747 11.65 32.35 0.91
CA PRO A 747 10.31 32.00 1.38
C PRO A 747 9.91 30.69 0.69
N LEU A 748 9.57 29.66 1.49
CA LEU A 748 8.96 28.44 0.95
C LEU A 748 7.67 28.88 0.28
N GLN A 749 7.54 28.59 -1.01
CA GLN A 749 6.31 28.82 -1.74
C GLN A 749 5.67 27.48 -2.09
N THR A 750 4.34 27.44 -2.06
CA THR A 750 3.59 26.30 -2.59
C THR A 750 3.82 26.17 -4.11
N ALA A 751 3.35 25.08 -4.73
CA ALA A 751 3.41 24.90 -6.20
C ALA A 751 2.67 26.00 -7.00
N LEU A 752 1.95 26.91 -6.32
CA LEU A 752 1.25 28.07 -6.89
C LEU A 752 1.92 29.41 -6.55
N GLY A 753 3.12 29.41 -5.96
CA GLY A 753 3.91 30.63 -5.71
C GLY A 753 3.52 31.43 -4.46
N GLN A 754 2.71 30.86 -3.55
CA GLN A 754 2.31 31.55 -2.32
C GLN A 754 3.22 31.19 -1.13
N PRO A 755 3.64 32.16 -0.29
CA PRO A 755 4.54 31.91 0.83
C PRO A 755 3.87 31.07 1.94
N VAL A 756 4.58 30.05 2.41
CA VAL A 756 4.20 29.15 3.52
C VAL A 756 4.75 29.72 4.83
N ASP A 757 3.92 29.73 5.88
CA ASP A 757 4.34 30.12 7.22
C ASP A 757 5.43 29.15 7.74
N ARG A 758 6.51 29.71 8.31
CA ARG A 758 7.69 28.96 8.74
C ARG A 758 7.40 28.02 9.92
N MET A 759 6.33 28.25 10.69
CA MET A 759 5.99 27.43 11.85
C MET A 759 5.50 26.03 11.45
N ASP A 760 4.70 25.92 10.38
CA ASP A 760 4.15 24.64 9.90
C ASP A 760 5.22 23.72 9.29
N ALA A 761 6.29 24.29 8.74
CA ALA A 761 7.42 23.53 8.20
C ALA A 761 8.40 23.03 9.28
N TYR A 762 8.44 23.68 10.44
CA TYR A 762 9.35 23.34 11.55
C TYR A 762 8.74 22.36 12.57
N LEU A 763 7.41 22.35 12.75
CA LEU A 763 6.71 21.40 13.63
C LEU A 763 6.80 19.94 13.16
N LEU A 764 7.13 19.70 11.88
CA LEU A 764 7.39 18.36 11.32
C LEU A 764 8.81 17.82 11.59
N LEU A 765 9.69 18.60 12.25
CA LEU A 765 11.12 18.28 12.34
C LEU A 765 11.72 18.38 13.76
N GLY A 766 10.92 18.47 14.82
CA GLY A 766 11.48 18.72 16.15
C GLY A 766 10.69 18.16 17.33
N SER A 767 11.04 16.94 17.75
CA SER A 767 11.21 16.61 19.17
C SER A 767 12.29 15.52 19.23
N GLU A 768 13.56 15.74 19.50
CA GLU A 768 14.33 16.90 19.95
C GLU A 768 15.75 16.77 19.35
N ALA A 769 16.38 17.87 18.96
CA ALA A 769 17.85 18.03 19.00
C ALA A 769 18.19 19.51 18.75
N SER A 770 18.31 20.28 19.84
CA SER A 770 19.19 21.45 19.82
C SER A 770 20.63 20.97 19.85
N ASP A 771 21.53 21.66 19.13
CA ASP A 771 22.57 22.34 19.89
C ASP A 771 23.22 23.47 19.10
N VAL A 772 23.23 24.60 19.80
CA VAL A 772 23.87 25.87 19.49
C VAL A 772 25.32 25.74 19.95
N ALA A 773 26.28 25.78 19.03
CA ALA A 773 27.60 26.39 19.23
C ALA A 773 28.51 26.19 18.01
N SER A 774 28.57 27.18 17.11
CA SER A 774 29.84 27.74 16.61
C SER A 774 29.57 28.92 15.66
N THR A 775 29.19 30.06 16.23
CA THR A 775 29.43 31.38 15.64
C THR A 775 30.85 31.83 15.97
N ASN A 776 31.54 32.42 14.98
CA ASN A 776 32.37 33.64 15.08
C ASN A 776 32.96 33.96 13.69
N VAL A 777 32.34 34.89 12.95
CA VAL A 777 32.69 36.34 12.77
C VAL A 777 33.67 36.59 11.61
N CYS A 778 33.18 37.26 10.55
CA CYS A 778 33.70 38.58 10.12
C CYS A 778 32.72 39.27 9.13
N GLU A 779 32.30 40.49 9.47
CA GLU A 779 31.49 41.42 8.66
C GLU A 779 32.29 42.01 7.49
N ILE A 780 31.67 42.20 6.30
CA ILE A 780 31.85 43.42 5.47
C ILE A 780 30.52 43.75 4.75
N SER A 781 30.10 45.01 4.87
CA SER A 781 28.96 45.65 4.22
C SER A 781 29.17 45.96 2.73
N SER A 782 28.10 45.91 1.92
CA SER A 782 27.52 47.08 1.23
C SER A 782 26.47 46.66 0.19
N ALA A 783 25.33 47.35 0.21
CA ALA A 783 24.12 47.13 -0.59
C ALA A 783 24.23 47.67 -2.05
N PRO A 784 23.14 47.90 -2.81
CA PRO A 784 22.44 46.93 -3.66
C PRO A 784 22.36 47.40 -5.14
N LEU A 785 21.98 46.53 -6.09
CA LEU A 785 21.59 46.94 -7.45
C LEU A 785 20.07 46.76 -7.69
N VAL A 786 19.34 47.84 -7.39
CA VAL A 786 18.28 48.51 -8.19
C VAL A 786 17.05 47.71 -8.69
N THR A 787 15.95 47.90 -7.95
CA THR A 787 14.54 48.30 -8.27
C THR A 787 13.83 48.08 -9.63
N LEU A 788 12.73 47.30 -9.56
CA LEU A 788 11.28 47.52 -9.86
C LEU A 788 10.77 48.35 -11.05
N ALA A 789 9.73 47.80 -11.72
CA ALA A 789 8.47 48.47 -12.16
C ALA A 789 7.39 47.39 -12.48
N SER A 790 6.39 47.13 -11.64
CA SER A 790 5.09 47.81 -11.41
C SER A 790 3.96 47.43 -12.40
N GLY A 791 2.88 46.83 -11.87
CA GLY A 791 1.56 46.86 -12.53
C GLY A 791 0.64 45.69 -12.17
N TYR A 792 -0.15 45.85 -11.10
CA TYR A 792 -1.58 45.50 -10.92
C TYR A 792 -1.92 45.13 -9.45
N GLU A 793 -2.93 45.81 -8.93
CA GLU A 793 -3.38 45.80 -7.53
C GLU A 793 -4.67 44.98 -7.30
N THR A 794 -4.76 44.38 -6.10
CA THR A 794 -5.96 44.10 -5.24
C THR A 794 -6.94 42.96 -5.63
N PRO A 795 -7.72 42.34 -4.70
CA PRO A 795 -8.08 42.79 -3.34
C PRO A 795 -8.01 41.75 -2.19
N SER A 796 -8.15 42.28 -0.98
CA SER A 796 -8.20 41.63 0.33
C SER A 796 -9.63 41.34 0.82
N LEU A 797 -9.76 40.40 1.79
CA LEU A 797 -10.59 40.37 3.04
C LEU A 797 -11.00 38.92 3.42
N PRO A 798 -11.37 38.57 4.69
CA PRO A 798 -11.38 39.34 5.95
C PRO A 798 -10.72 38.63 7.17
N SER A 799 -10.56 39.41 8.24
CA SER A 799 -9.88 39.11 9.50
C SER A 799 -10.83 38.97 10.69
N GLN A 800 -11.00 37.76 11.25
CA GLN A 800 -11.50 37.56 12.62
C GLN A 800 -10.94 36.25 13.22
N SER A 801 -10.07 36.38 14.25
CA SER A 801 -9.71 35.39 15.31
C SER A 801 -8.26 35.51 15.84
N ARG A 802 -7.52 36.56 15.45
CA ARG A 802 -6.17 36.86 16.01
C ARG A 802 -6.12 37.16 17.53
N PRO A 803 -7.13 37.78 18.17
CA PRO A 803 -7.02 38.14 19.60
C PRO A 803 -7.13 36.96 20.58
N TYR A 804 -7.81 35.87 20.20
CA TYR A 804 -8.04 34.72 21.10
C TYR A 804 -6.79 33.83 21.22
N TRP A 805 -6.02 33.73 20.14
CA TRP A 805 -4.75 33.01 20.09
C TRP A 805 -3.63 33.72 20.88
N GLN A 806 -3.65 35.05 20.94
CA GLN A 806 -2.62 35.83 21.62
C GLN A 806 -2.71 35.67 23.15
N GLN A 807 -3.93 35.59 23.71
CA GLN A 807 -4.14 35.36 25.15
C GLN A 807 -3.76 33.95 25.61
N ALA A 808 -3.99 32.92 24.79
CA ALA A 808 -3.64 31.54 25.13
C ALA A 808 -2.12 31.30 25.14
N VAL A 809 -1.39 32.00 24.27
CA VAL A 809 0.07 31.89 24.16
C VAL A 809 0.79 32.66 25.27
N GLU A 810 0.26 33.81 25.69
CA GLU A 810 0.82 34.57 26.83
C GLU A 810 0.63 33.84 28.18
N ALA A 811 -0.41 33.02 28.31
CA ALA A 811 -0.65 32.21 29.51
C ALA A 811 0.27 30.96 29.61
N PHE A 812 0.80 30.48 28.48
CA PHE A 812 1.64 29.27 28.43
C PHE A 812 3.14 29.56 28.60
N LEU A 813 3.57 30.81 28.40
CA LEU A 813 4.97 31.24 28.47
C LEU A 813 5.36 31.95 29.77
N GLY A 814 4.50 31.91 30.79
CA GLY A 814 4.78 32.43 32.13
C GLY A 814 4.50 31.38 33.20
N GLY A 815 5.46 30.48 33.44
CA GLY A 815 5.42 29.46 34.49
C GLY A 815 6.73 28.72 34.62
#